data_AF-A0A0D6QU39-F1
#
_entry.id   AF-A0A0D6QU39-F1
#
_cell.length_a   1.000
_cell.length_b   1.000
_cell.length_c   1.000
_cell.angle_alpha   90.00
_cell.angle_beta   90.00
_cell.angle_gamma   90.00
#
_symmetry.space_group_name_H-M   'P 1'
#
loop_
_entity.id
_entity.type
_entity.pdbx_description
1 polymer ?
#
loop_
_entity_poly.entity_id
_entity_poly.type
_entity_poly.pdbx_seq_one_letter_code
_entity_poly.pdbx_strand_id
1 'polypeptide(L)'
;MGGMRPVLAVLLVLHMLLIAQGNTSFVFNQFKTSTDLTLIENASFRSPVICLTGQSDPVFGRAIYPHPVRMKDKGSINTTSSFSTTFVFSIVPSSSNSVSGQGLAFIMTPHKSPMGAIASQFLGLVNFSSNGQPYNHLLAVEFDTIMDEEFQDINDNHVGVDLNNLTSVDSKSAGYWIGMNHFQDLHLISGQNIQAWIDYDHLQQQFNVTIALAGSPRPQKPLISVKNLSLEAIFEEKMYVGFSAATGVAVANHCILAWSFATNGVAPVLDTFHLPSLVHKISNSKSSTRQLTAGVTAASVLLLMVVFVAALVIWKRKRDTDFVEEWEVAYWPHRFNYKDLYIATKGFHDEHVLGCGGFGRVYKGVLPSNGLQVAVKSILRDTNKGVKEFVAEISSLGRLQHRNLVQLRGYCRRGAQLFIVYDYMPNGSLEKMIFGNPIRTLPWPQRYRILKDVASGLLYLHEEWEKVVLHRDIKSSNVLLDAELNAKLGDFGLARLYEHNENPRTTYVVGTPGYIPPELVHTGKATPYSDVYSFGILLLEVACGRKPVDLSLDEAQIILVDWVRELHSEGKLKDAADPKLGCEYVEDEMDKVLNLGMMCCSEEAEQRPDIRYVLEILENKAPLPDFPFSFSIEMNESINMLSTSFNFSRSTDGFTQ
;
A
#
# COMPACT_ATOMS: atom_id res chain seq x y z
N MET A 1 -42.11 47.60 49.24
CA MET A 1 -41.50 46.35 48.74
C MET A 1 -41.47 46.40 47.22
N GLY A 2 -40.41 46.96 46.61
CA GLY A 2 -40.42 47.28 45.18
C GLY A 2 -39.04 47.32 44.52
N GLY A 3 -38.05 46.58 45.05
CA GLY A 3 -36.66 46.64 44.59
C GLY A 3 -36.08 45.37 43.96
N MET A 4 -36.79 44.24 43.97
CA MET A 4 -36.22 42.93 43.59
C MET A 4 -36.56 42.43 42.17
N ARG A 5 -37.24 43.23 41.34
CA ARG A 5 -37.59 42.83 39.97
C ARG A 5 -36.53 43.10 38.88
N PRO A 6 -35.75 44.20 38.91
CA PRO A 6 -34.78 44.46 37.84
C PRO A 6 -33.49 43.64 38.00
N VAL A 7 -33.06 43.34 39.23
CA VAL A 7 -31.85 42.55 39.49
C VAL A 7 -32.04 41.09 39.10
N LEU A 8 -33.22 40.52 39.36
CA LEU A 8 -33.54 39.15 38.94
C LEU A 8 -33.66 39.02 37.42
N ALA A 9 -34.20 40.04 36.74
CA ALA A 9 -34.28 40.09 35.28
C ALA A 9 -32.89 40.26 34.64
N VAL A 10 -32.00 41.07 35.22
CA VAL A 10 -30.61 41.23 34.75
C VAL A 10 -29.80 39.97 35.01
N LEU A 11 -29.99 39.30 36.15
CA LEU A 11 -29.37 38.00 36.43
C LEU A 11 -29.91 36.89 35.53
N LEU A 12 -31.20 36.88 35.19
CA LEU A 12 -31.77 35.93 34.22
C LEU A 12 -31.26 36.21 32.80
N VAL A 13 -31.14 37.47 32.39
CA VAL A 13 -30.58 37.85 31.09
C VAL A 13 -29.08 37.55 31.03
N LEU A 14 -28.33 37.76 32.11
CA LEU A 14 -26.93 37.33 32.22
C LEU A 14 -26.79 35.81 32.27
N HIS A 15 -27.69 35.06 32.92
CA HIS A 15 -27.71 33.60 32.87
C HIS A 15 -28.05 33.09 31.46
N MET A 16 -29.03 33.70 30.78
CA MET A 16 -29.39 33.38 29.40
C MET A 16 -28.28 33.77 28.40
N LEU A 17 -27.51 34.84 28.68
CA LEU A 17 -26.31 35.23 27.91
C LEU A 17 -25.08 34.37 28.25
N LEU A 18 -24.98 33.80 29.45
CA LEU A 18 -23.95 32.81 29.82
C LEU A 18 -24.26 31.42 29.26
N ILE A 19 -25.54 31.06 29.07
CA ILE A 19 -25.97 29.83 28.37
C ILE A 19 -25.72 29.94 26.85
N ALA A 20 -25.64 31.16 26.30
CA ALA A 20 -25.41 31.41 24.87
C ALA A 20 -23.94 31.22 24.41
N GLN A 21 -22.99 30.84 25.28
CA GLN A 21 -21.57 30.70 24.92
C GLN A 21 -21.13 29.27 24.50
N GLY A 22 -22.07 28.34 24.27
CA GLY A 22 -21.74 26.94 23.92
C GLY A 22 -22.08 26.48 22.50
N ASN A 23 -23.11 27.05 21.87
CA ASN A 23 -23.66 26.53 20.62
C ASN A 23 -23.13 27.30 19.40
N THR A 24 -22.60 26.57 18.40
CA THR A 24 -22.20 27.14 17.12
C THR A 24 -23.32 26.95 16.12
N SER A 25 -23.72 28.02 15.42
CA SER A 25 -24.69 27.95 14.32
C SER A 25 -24.30 28.93 13.22
N PHE A 26 -24.32 28.49 11.96
CA PHE A 26 -24.03 29.34 10.81
C PHE A 26 -24.81 28.89 9.56
N VAL A 27 -24.93 29.81 8.59
CA VAL A 27 -25.56 29.57 7.30
C VAL A 27 -24.84 30.33 6.18
N PHE A 28 -24.48 29.60 5.14
CA PHE A 28 -23.95 30.10 3.88
C PHE A 28 -24.90 29.65 2.76
N ASN A 29 -25.88 30.49 2.41
CA ASN A 29 -26.75 30.24 1.26
C ASN A 29 -26.01 30.38 -0.08
N GLN A 30 -24.87 31.07 -0.05
CA GLN A 30 -23.88 31.21 -1.13
C GLN A 30 -22.58 31.72 -0.50
N PHE A 31 -21.44 31.44 -1.13
CA PHE A 31 -20.15 31.96 -0.70
C PHE A 31 -19.88 33.30 -1.39
N LYS A 32 -19.56 34.31 -0.59
CA LYS A 32 -19.33 35.69 -1.06
C LYS A 32 -17.85 36.01 -1.14
N THR A 33 -17.04 35.42 -0.26
CA THR A 33 -15.62 35.72 -0.15
C THR A 33 -14.79 34.45 0.05
N SER A 34 -13.50 34.52 -0.31
CA SER A 34 -12.53 33.45 -0.02
C SER A 34 -12.22 33.30 1.48
N THR A 35 -12.69 34.23 2.31
CA THR A 35 -12.51 34.19 3.78
C THR A 35 -13.68 33.55 4.52
N ASP A 36 -14.78 33.24 3.82
CA ASP A 36 -15.93 32.56 4.42
C ASP A 36 -15.52 31.20 5.00
N LEU A 37 -14.53 30.53 4.38
CA LEU A 37 -13.90 29.28 4.81
C LEU A 37 -12.38 29.39 4.77
N THR A 38 -11.69 28.60 5.61
CA THR A 38 -10.25 28.34 5.47
C THR A 38 -10.05 27.34 4.35
N LEU A 39 -9.50 27.79 3.22
CA LEU A 39 -9.21 26.95 2.05
C LEU A 39 -7.78 26.41 2.14
N ILE A 40 -7.61 25.12 1.91
CA ILE A 40 -6.34 24.39 2.05
C ILE A 40 -6.07 23.59 0.76
N GLU A 41 -4.81 23.55 0.35
CA GLU A 41 -4.34 22.97 -0.93
C GLU A 41 -5.12 23.52 -2.14
N ASN A 42 -5.73 22.65 -2.96
CA ASN A 42 -6.39 23.01 -4.21
C ASN A 42 -7.80 23.62 -4.05
N ALA A 43 -8.27 23.77 -2.80
CA ALA A 43 -9.57 24.40 -2.57
C ALA A 43 -9.53 25.87 -3.00
N SER A 44 -10.47 26.26 -3.86
CA SER A 44 -10.53 27.58 -4.46
C SER A 44 -11.93 28.16 -4.41
N PHE A 45 -12.00 29.47 -4.21
CA PHE A 45 -13.26 30.22 -4.32
C PHE A 45 -13.53 30.55 -5.79
N ARG A 46 -14.66 30.05 -6.31
CA ARG A 46 -15.19 30.35 -7.65
C ARG A 46 -16.58 30.93 -7.48
N SER A 47 -16.66 32.24 -7.24
CA SER A 47 -17.93 32.91 -6.91
C SER A 47 -19.11 32.42 -7.76
N PRO A 48 -20.23 31.99 -7.15
CA PRO A 48 -20.56 32.01 -5.72
C PRO A 48 -20.29 30.68 -4.96
N VAL A 49 -19.43 29.79 -5.48
CA VAL A 49 -19.19 28.44 -4.95
C VAL A 49 -17.75 28.24 -4.46
N ILE A 50 -17.54 27.23 -3.63
CA ILE A 50 -16.22 26.76 -3.21
C ILE A 50 -15.96 25.44 -3.90
N CYS A 51 -14.89 25.35 -4.69
CA CYS A 51 -14.50 24.10 -5.34
C CYS A 51 -13.27 23.53 -4.63
N LEU A 52 -13.40 22.33 -4.07
CA LEU A 52 -12.36 21.63 -3.33
C LEU A 52 -11.26 21.12 -4.25
N THR A 53 -11.59 20.83 -5.51
CA THR A 53 -10.69 20.28 -6.53
C THR A 53 -10.94 20.94 -7.88
N GLY A 54 -9.95 20.90 -8.78
CA GLY A 54 -9.94 21.60 -10.08
C GLY A 54 -9.40 20.74 -11.24
N GLN A 55 -9.34 21.30 -12.46
CA GLN A 55 -9.06 20.59 -13.73
C GLN A 55 -7.58 20.18 -13.99
N SER A 56 -6.70 20.27 -13.00
CA SER A 56 -5.24 20.09 -13.16
C SER A 56 -4.65 19.27 -12.02
N ASP A 57 -3.76 18.32 -12.35
CA ASP A 57 -2.98 17.37 -11.54
C ASP A 57 -3.68 16.70 -10.33
N PRO A 58 -3.41 15.41 -10.02
CA PRO A 58 -4.07 14.72 -8.91
C PRO A 58 -3.63 15.29 -7.55
N VAL A 59 -4.52 16.06 -6.89
CA VAL A 59 -4.30 16.66 -5.56
C VAL A 59 -5.59 16.56 -4.73
N PHE A 60 -5.50 16.75 -3.41
CA PHE A 60 -6.67 16.97 -2.54
C PHE A 60 -6.90 18.47 -2.28
N GLY A 61 -8.09 18.81 -1.81
CA GLY A 61 -8.36 20.15 -1.29
C GLY A 61 -9.41 20.13 -0.19
N ARG A 62 -9.28 21.06 0.75
CA ARG A 62 -10.19 21.16 1.90
C ARG A 62 -10.74 22.56 2.08
N ALA A 63 -12.00 22.63 2.51
CA ALA A 63 -12.63 23.87 2.93
C ALA A 63 -13.15 23.70 4.36
N ILE A 64 -12.53 24.40 5.30
CA ILE A 64 -12.76 24.23 6.73
C ILE A 64 -13.41 25.49 7.30
N TYR A 65 -14.42 25.33 8.16
CA TYR A 65 -14.98 26.46 8.90
C TYR A 65 -13.88 27.09 9.78
N PRO A 66 -13.66 28.43 9.74
CA PRO A 66 -12.45 29.01 10.31
C PRO A 66 -12.26 28.80 11.82
N HIS A 67 -13.35 28.64 12.56
CA HIS A 67 -13.36 28.51 14.01
C HIS A 67 -13.75 27.08 14.41
N PRO A 68 -13.05 26.46 15.38
CA PRO A 68 -13.43 25.13 15.84
C PRO A 68 -14.80 25.17 16.55
N VAL A 69 -15.61 24.16 16.30
CA VAL A 69 -16.88 23.92 17.00
C VAL A 69 -16.63 23.12 18.26
N ARG A 70 -17.45 23.35 19.27
CA ARG A 70 -17.32 22.68 20.55
C ARG A 70 -18.21 21.44 20.60
N MET A 71 -17.62 20.28 20.86
CA MET A 71 -18.32 19.00 20.86
C MET A 71 -18.40 18.33 22.24
N LYS A 72 -17.65 18.82 23.24
CA LYS A 72 -17.78 18.39 24.64
C LYS A 72 -17.89 19.61 25.58
N ASP A 73 -18.68 19.46 26.64
CA ASP A 73 -18.87 20.49 27.65
C ASP A 73 -17.66 20.67 28.56
N LYS A 74 -17.49 21.88 29.12
CA LYS A 74 -16.37 22.17 30.03
C LYS A 74 -16.61 21.44 31.35
N GLY A 75 -15.75 20.47 31.68
CA GLY A 75 -15.76 19.77 32.96
C GLY A 75 -16.67 18.54 33.05
N SER A 76 -17.32 18.14 31.96
CA SER A 76 -17.96 16.82 31.84
C SER A 76 -17.09 15.94 30.95
N ILE A 77 -16.55 14.85 31.51
CA ILE A 77 -15.67 13.92 30.78
C ILE A 77 -16.49 13.08 29.77
N ASN A 78 -17.83 13.00 29.93
CA ASN A 78 -18.64 11.93 29.31
C ASN A 78 -19.87 12.37 28.49
N THR A 79 -20.01 13.64 28.09
CA THR A 79 -21.19 14.08 27.30
C THR A 79 -20.78 14.79 26.01
N THR A 80 -21.00 14.12 24.87
CA THR A 80 -20.84 14.73 23.54
C THR A 80 -22.08 15.54 23.15
N SER A 81 -21.88 16.62 22.39
CA SER A 81 -22.96 17.45 21.86
C SER A 81 -23.59 16.82 20.62
N SER A 82 -24.89 17.00 20.45
CA SER A 82 -25.58 16.71 19.19
C SER A 82 -25.18 17.74 18.13
N PHE A 83 -25.25 17.36 16.85
CA PHE A 83 -25.07 18.33 15.76
C PHE A 83 -25.97 18.02 14.58
N SER A 84 -26.25 19.06 13.80
CA SER A 84 -26.99 19.00 12.56
C SER A 84 -26.23 19.80 11.51
N THR A 85 -26.13 19.28 10.29
CA THR A 85 -25.57 20.02 9.16
C THR A 85 -26.32 19.69 7.88
N THR A 86 -26.48 20.70 7.02
CA THR A 86 -26.94 20.48 5.66
C THR A 86 -26.10 21.30 4.69
N PHE A 87 -25.81 20.73 3.54
CA PHE A 87 -25.04 21.39 2.50
C PHE A 87 -25.50 20.94 1.13
N VAL A 88 -25.26 21.80 0.15
CA VAL A 88 -25.50 21.50 -1.25
C VAL A 88 -24.16 21.39 -1.96
N PHE A 89 -23.94 20.27 -2.62
CA PHE A 89 -22.72 19.98 -3.36
C PHE A 89 -23.03 19.50 -4.79
N SER A 90 -22.00 19.56 -5.64
CA SER A 90 -22.04 19.01 -6.99
C SER A 90 -20.70 18.37 -7.32
N ILE A 91 -20.74 17.17 -7.91
CA ILE A 91 -19.58 16.48 -8.46
C ILE A 91 -19.69 16.52 -9.97
N VAL A 92 -18.86 17.34 -10.62
CA VAL A 92 -18.95 17.62 -12.06
C VAL A 92 -17.87 16.82 -12.81
N PRO A 93 -18.25 15.97 -13.79
CA PRO A 93 -17.29 15.20 -14.58
C PRO A 93 -16.52 16.10 -15.57
N SER A 94 -15.20 15.90 -15.74
CA SER A 94 -14.37 16.77 -16.60
C SER A 94 -14.33 16.39 -18.08
N SER A 95 -14.86 15.23 -18.51
CA SER A 95 -15.05 14.89 -19.93
C SER A 95 -16.14 13.85 -20.12
N SER A 96 -16.66 13.71 -21.35
CA SER A 96 -17.80 12.85 -21.72
C SER A 96 -17.61 11.35 -21.50
N ASN A 97 -16.48 10.92 -20.95
CA ASN A 97 -16.23 9.55 -20.52
C ASN A 97 -16.17 9.52 -18.99
N SER A 98 -17.11 8.76 -18.44
CA SER A 98 -17.43 8.49 -17.04
C SER A 98 -16.28 7.85 -16.23
N VAL A 99 -15.13 8.51 -16.13
CA VAL A 99 -14.09 8.11 -15.16
C VAL A 99 -14.12 9.13 -14.02
N SER A 100 -14.32 8.61 -12.81
CA SER A 100 -14.68 9.40 -11.63
C SER A 100 -13.46 9.92 -10.86
N GLY A 101 -13.64 11.05 -10.15
CA GLY A 101 -12.78 11.41 -9.03
C GLY A 101 -13.13 10.57 -7.80
N GLN A 102 -12.39 10.66 -6.69
CA GLN A 102 -12.55 9.71 -5.58
C GLN A 102 -13.70 10.06 -4.62
N GLY A 103 -14.45 11.14 -4.91
CA GLY A 103 -15.59 11.55 -4.10
C GLY A 103 -15.31 12.76 -3.20
N LEU A 104 -16.27 13.03 -2.33
CA LEU A 104 -16.29 14.16 -1.40
C LEU A 104 -16.62 13.65 0.00
N ALA A 105 -16.02 14.23 1.04
CA ALA A 105 -16.35 13.92 2.42
C ALA A 105 -16.70 15.18 3.20
N PHE A 106 -17.77 15.12 4.00
CA PHE A 106 -17.96 16.00 5.15
C PHE A 106 -17.11 15.47 6.30
N ILE A 107 -16.36 16.34 6.99
CA ILE A 107 -15.38 15.92 8.00
C ILE A 107 -15.51 16.68 9.31
N MET A 108 -15.22 15.98 10.41
CA MET A 108 -14.96 16.56 11.73
C MET A 108 -13.63 16.02 12.29
N THR A 109 -12.68 16.90 12.60
CA THR A 109 -11.31 16.53 13.00
C THR A 109 -10.70 17.55 13.99
N PRO A 110 -9.79 17.17 14.91
CA PRO A 110 -9.16 18.10 15.84
C PRO A 110 -8.24 19.13 15.16
N HIS A 111 -7.82 18.89 13.92
CA HIS A 111 -6.85 19.73 13.22
C HIS A 111 -7.33 20.13 11.82
N LYS A 112 -7.10 21.38 11.42
CA LYS A 112 -7.42 21.87 10.06
C LYS A 112 -6.68 21.11 8.97
N SER A 113 -5.50 20.57 9.30
CA SER A 113 -4.75 19.66 8.43
C SER A 113 -4.09 18.54 9.24
N PRO A 114 -4.63 17.30 9.25
CA PRO A 114 -3.96 16.16 9.86
C PRO A 114 -2.63 15.84 9.14
N MET A 115 -1.58 15.52 9.92
CA MET A 115 -0.24 15.27 9.39
C MET A 115 -0.22 14.04 8.46
N GLY A 116 0.28 14.25 7.24
CA GLY A 116 0.56 13.17 6.29
C GLY A 116 -0.63 12.64 5.50
N ALA A 117 -1.78 13.31 5.46
CA ALA A 117 -2.91 12.90 4.63
C ALA A 117 -2.52 12.87 3.13
N ILE A 118 -2.89 11.79 2.43
CA ILE A 118 -2.54 11.58 1.02
C ILE A 118 -3.78 11.89 0.16
N ALA A 119 -3.58 12.44 -1.04
CA ALA A 119 -4.62 12.51 -2.06
C ALA A 119 -5.02 11.10 -2.51
N SER A 120 -5.78 10.97 -3.59
CA SER A 120 -6.24 9.69 -4.10
C SER A 120 -7.29 9.02 -3.18
N GLN A 121 -7.22 7.70 -2.97
CA GLN A 121 -8.25 6.86 -2.33
C GLN A 121 -8.48 7.16 -0.85
N PHE A 122 -7.65 8.03 -0.26
CA PHE A 122 -7.80 8.46 1.12
C PHE A 122 -8.70 9.68 1.29
N LEU A 123 -9.29 10.21 0.22
CA LEU A 123 -10.11 11.43 0.21
C LEU A 123 -9.42 12.67 0.81
N GLY A 124 -8.09 12.63 0.96
CA GLY A 124 -7.34 13.62 1.72
C GLY A 124 -7.65 13.61 3.22
N LEU A 125 -8.02 12.46 3.81
CA LEU A 125 -8.43 12.33 5.20
C LEU A 125 -7.34 11.71 6.07
N VAL A 126 -6.79 10.58 5.63
CA VAL A 126 -5.78 9.78 6.35
C VAL A 126 -4.68 9.32 5.39
N ASN A 127 -3.78 8.47 5.85
CA ASN A 127 -2.78 7.81 5.02
C ASN A 127 -2.66 6.33 5.39
N PHE A 128 -1.86 5.58 4.65
CA PHE A 128 -1.64 4.14 4.88
C PHE A 128 -1.24 3.78 6.32
N SER A 129 -0.52 4.66 7.01
CA SER A 129 -0.06 4.43 8.40
C SER A 129 -1.02 4.94 9.47
N SER A 130 -1.86 5.94 9.15
CA SER A 130 -2.82 6.52 10.07
C SER A 130 -4.23 5.93 9.92
N ASN A 131 -4.56 5.21 8.85
CA ASN A 131 -5.87 4.59 8.65
C ASN A 131 -6.21 3.63 9.81
N GLY A 132 -7.36 3.85 10.47
CA GLY A 132 -7.84 3.07 11.61
C GLY A 132 -7.18 3.38 12.94
N GLN A 133 -6.31 4.41 13.00
CA GLN A 133 -5.65 4.75 14.25
C GLN A 133 -6.54 5.62 15.15
N PRO A 134 -6.63 5.31 16.46
CA PRO A 134 -7.55 5.99 17.38
C PRO A 134 -7.18 7.46 17.62
N TYR A 135 -5.91 7.83 17.39
CA TYR A 135 -5.44 9.21 17.53
C TYR A 135 -5.89 10.16 16.40
N ASN A 136 -6.59 9.65 15.38
CA ASN A 136 -7.10 10.50 14.29
C ASN A 136 -8.22 11.43 14.74
N HIS A 137 -9.06 10.95 15.67
CA HIS A 137 -10.26 11.65 16.13
C HIS A 137 -11.09 12.16 14.94
N LEU A 138 -11.32 11.30 13.95
CA LEU A 138 -11.94 11.64 12.67
C LEU A 138 -13.34 11.02 12.58
N LEU A 139 -14.32 11.87 12.28
CA LEU A 139 -15.60 11.47 11.71
C LEU A 139 -15.63 11.96 10.26
N ALA A 140 -15.98 11.09 9.32
CA ALA A 140 -16.28 11.47 7.95
C ALA A 140 -17.61 10.88 7.48
N VAL A 141 -18.28 11.61 6.58
CA VAL A 141 -19.40 11.10 5.78
C VAL A 141 -19.00 11.26 4.33
N GLU A 142 -18.67 10.14 3.70
CA GLU A 142 -18.18 10.07 2.33
C GLU A 142 -19.33 9.97 1.32
N PHE A 143 -19.13 10.61 0.18
CA PHE A 143 -19.97 10.57 -1.01
C PHE A 143 -19.06 10.08 -2.13
N ASP A 144 -18.88 8.76 -2.17
CA ASP A 144 -17.90 8.10 -3.01
C ASP A 144 -18.49 7.75 -4.38
N THR A 145 -17.64 7.90 -5.39
CA THR A 145 -17.94 7.68 -6.80
C THR A 145 -16.95 6.70 -7.45
N ILE A 146 -16.15 6.02 -6.64
CA ILE A 146 -15.26 4.92 -6.99
C ILE A 146 -15.58 3.75 -6.06
N MET A 147 -15.28 2.53 -6.54
CA MET A 147 -15.32 1.34 -5.71
C MET A 147 -13.88 0.95 -5.40
N ASP A 148 -13.45 1.20 -4.17
CA ASP A 148 -12.19 0.75 -3.61
C ASP A 148 -12.41 -0.52 -2.78
N GLU A 149 -12.14 -1.68 -3.39
CA GLU A 149 -12.27 -2.99 -2.73
C GLU A 149 -11.46 -3.10 -1.43
N GLU A 150 -10.38 -2.31 -1.30
CA GLU A 150 -9.53 -2.24 -0.10
C GLU A 150 -10.31 -1.72 1.14
N PHE A 151 -11.33 -0.88 0.93
CA PHE A 151 -12.12 -0.27 2.00
C PHE A 151 -13.50 -0.91 2.22
N GLN A 152 -13.78 -1.99 1.48
CA GLN A 152 -15.05 -2.71 1.49
C GLN A 152 -16.23 -1.91 0.92
N ASP A 153 -15.94 -1.09 -0.10
CA ASP A 153 -16.96 -0.33 -0.80
C ASP A 153 -18.02 -1.24 -1.42
N ILE A 154 -19.28 -0.85 -1.24
CA ILE A 154 -20.42 -1.64 -1.70
C ILE A 154 -20.69 -1.49 -3.20
N ASN A 155 -20.20 -0.41 -3.84
CA ASN A 155 -20.25 -0.11 -5.28
C ASN A 155 -19.55 1.25 -5.55
N ASP A 156 -19.51 1.65 -6.82
CA ASP A 156 -18.89 2.88 -7.33
C ASP A 156 -19.79 4.14 -7.25
N ASN A 157 -20.85 4.11 -6.44
CA ASN A 157 -21.77 5.24 -6.25
C ASN A 157 -22.50 5.10 -4.90
N HIS A 158 -21.80 5.38 -3.79
CA HIS A 158 -22.32 5.13 -2.46
C HIS A 158 -22.08 6.30 -1.48
N VAL A 159 -22.81 6.27 -0.38
CA VAL A 159 -22.60 7.15 0.77
C VAL A 159 -22.19 6.27 1.95
N GLY A 160 -21.20 6.73 2.71
CA GLY A 160 -20.59 6.02 3.82
C GLY A 160 -20.46 6.86 5.09
N VAL A 161 -20.27 6.21 6.23
CA VAL A 161 -20.06 6.85 7.54
C VAL A 161 -18.82 6.23 8.20
N ASP A 162 -17.77 7.04 8.32
CA ASP A 162 -16.44 6.58 8.67
C ASP A 162 -15.97 7.13 10.01
N LEU A 163 -15.33 6.28 10.81
CA LEU A 163 -14.80 6.64 12.13
C LEU A 163 -13.33 6.20 12.24
N ASN A 164 -12.40 7.16 12.21
CA ASN A 164 -10.94 6.97 12.24
C ASN A 164 -10.32 6.10 11.12
N ASN A 165 -11.12 5.36 10.37
CA ASN A 165 -10.74 4.54 9.22
C ASN A 165 -11.51 4.98 7.96
N LEU A 166 -11.26 4.34 6.82
CA LEU A 166 -12.04 4.48 5.57
C LEU A 166 -13.01 3.32 5.33
N THR A 167 -13.10 2.37 6.25
CA THR A 167 -14.10 1.31 6.18
C THR A 167 -15.34 1.77 6.94
N SER A 168 -16.35 2.16 6.17
CA SER A 168 -17.64 2.63 6.65
C SER A 168 -18.27 1.71 7.70
N VAL A 169 -18.75 2.31 8.80
CA VAL A 169 -19.57 1.63 9.81
C VAL A 169 -20.93 1.22 9.24
N ASP A 170 -21.49 2.02 8.34
CA ASP A 170 -22.61 1.67 7.49
C ASP A 170 -22.52 2.47 6.17
N SER A 171 -22.85 1.82 5.06
CA SER A 171 -22.85 2.43 3.74
C SER A 171 -24.07 1.99 2.92
N LYS A 172 -24.52 2.84 1.99
CA LYS A 172 -25.66 2.58 1.09
C LYS A 172 -25.42 3.19 -0.29
N SER A 173 -25.88 2.51 -1.34
CA SER A 173 -25.89 3.07 -2.70
C SER A 173 -26.58 4.42 -2.70
N ALA A 174 -26.04 5.39 -3.42
CA ALA A 174 -26.56 6.74 -3.41
C ALA A 174 -27.97 6.79 -4.04
N GLY A 175 -28.90 7.29 -3.25
CA GLY A 175 -30.31 7.41 -3.61
C GLY A 175 -31.11 7.95 -2.44
N TYR A 176 -32.41 8.12 -2.64
CA TYR A 176 -33.28 8.68 -1.61
C TYR A 176 -34.72 8.18 -1.69
N TRP A 177 -35.41 8.20 -0.56
CA TRP A 177 -36.78 7.72 -0.46
C TRP A 177 -37.79 8.82 -0.83
N ILE A 178 -38.65 8.53 -1.79
CA ILE A 178 -39.84 9.31 -2.11
C ILE A 178 -41.02 8.67 -1.36
N GLY A 179 -41.46 9.32 -0.29
CA GLY A 179 -42.38 8.70 0.67
C GLY A 179 -41.71 7.56 1.45
N MET A 180 -42.46 6.52 1.80
CA MET A 180 -41.96 5.42 2.63
C MET A 180 -41.46 4.19 1.85
N ASN A 181 -41.87 4.05 0.58
CA ASN A 181 -41.77 2.77 -0.14
C ASN A 181 -41.05 2.85 -1.49
N HIS A 182 -40.78 4.05 -2.01
CA HIS A 182 -40.15 4.20 -3.32
C HIS A 182 -38.73 4.76 -3.15
N PHE A 183 -37.72 3.97 -3.51
CA PHE A 183 -36.33 4.40 -3.54
C PHE A 183 -35.99 4.92 -4.94
N GLN A 184 -35.46 6.13 -5.01
CA GLN A 184 -35.01 6.79 -6.22
C GLN A 184 -33.48 6.78 -6.24
N ASP A 185 -32.91 6.06 -7.21
CA ASP A 185 -31.47 6.03 -7.42
C ASP A 185 -30.95 7.43 -7.80
N LEU A 186 -29.77 7.78 -7.30
CA LEU A 186 -29.12 9.05 -7.53
C LEU A 186 -27.64 8.82 -7.89
N HIS A 187 -27.21 9.32 -9.03
CA HIS A 187 -25.79 9.31 -9.40
C HIS A 187 -25.09 10.55 -8.84
N LEU A 188 -24.11 10.34 -7.97
CA LEU A 188 -23.34 11.40 -7.32
C LEU A 188 -22.53 12.22 -8.32
N ILE A 189 -21.85 11.58 -9.29
CA ILE A 189 -21.11 12.23 -10.38
C ILE A 189 -22.01 12.63 -11.57
N SER A 190 -23.11 13.33 -11.29
CA SER A 190 -24.06 13.79 -12.31
C SER A 190 -23.90 15.26 -12.71
N GLY A 191 -23.09 16.02 -11.97
CA GLY A 191 -23.05 17.49 -12.04
C GLY A 191 -24.32 18.17 -11.53
N GLN A 192 -25.33 17.41 -11.07
CA GLN A 192 -26.53 17.96 -10.46
C GLN A 192 -26.22 18.50 -9.06
N ASN A 193 -27.08 19.39 -8.58
CA ASN A 193 -26.98 19.92 -7.22
C ASN A 193 -27.65 18.92 -6.27
N ILE A 194 -26.88 18.33 -5.37
CA ILE A 194 -27.33 17.34 -4.39
C ILE A 194 -27.28 18.00 -3.01
N GLN A 195 -28.37 17.91 -2.25
CA GLN A 195 -28.43 18.36 -0.87
C GLN A 195 -28.28 17.16 0.07
N ALA A 196 -27.37 17.28 1.03
CA ALA A 196 -27.19 16.33 2.11
C ALA A 196 -27.65 16.91 3.45
N TRP A 197 -28.12 16.05 4.34
CA TRP A 197 -28.40 16.32 5.75
C TRP A 197 -27.73 15.25 6.60
N ILE A 198 -26.93 15.68 7.57
CA ILE A 198 -26.27 14.81 8.55
C ILE A 198 -26.72 15.28 9.93
N ASP A 199 -27.35 14.39 10.68
CA ASP A 199 -27.83 14.66 12.04
C ASP A 199 -27.30 13.59 13.00
N TYR A 200 -26.66 14.04 14.07
CA TYR A 200 -26.25 13.19 15.18
C TYR A 200 -26.98 13.62 16.45
N ASP A 201 -27.73 12.69 17.03
CA ASP A 201 -28.38 12.84 18.33
C ASP A 201 -27.62 12.01 19.38
N HIS A 202 -26.90 12.68 20.27
CA HIS A 202 -26.12 12.01 21.31
C HIS A 202 -27.00 11.31 22.35
N LEU A 203 -28.22 11.82 22.62
CA LEU A 203 -29.13 11.23 23.62
C LEU A 203 -29.69 9.91 23.12
N GLN A 204 -29.98 9.83 21.82
CA GLN A 204 -30.46 8.62 21.15
C GLN A 204 -29.32 7.74 20.61
N GLN A 205 -28.07 8.22 20.67
CA GLN A 205 -26.90 7.62 20.01
C GLN A 205 -27.21 7.24 18.55
N GLN A 206 -27.84 8.17 17.83
CA GLN A 206 -28.33 7.93 16.48
C GLN A 206 -27.68 8.88 15.49
N PHE A 207 -27.16 8.33 14.41
CA PHE A 207 -26.51 9.07 13.33
C PHE A 207 -27.26 8.83 12.02
N ASN A 208 -27.80 9.90 11.45
CA ASN A 208 -28.62 9.84 10.25
C ASN A 208 -27.98 10.62 9.11
N VAL A 209 -27.90 10.01 7.92
CA VAL A 209 -27.51 10.67 6.68
C VAL A 209 -28.67 10.61 5.70
N THR A 210 -29.04 11.75 5.14
CA THR A 210 -30.09 11.86 4.11
C THR A 210 -29.55 12.64 2.93
N ILE A 211 -29.88 12.24 1.71
CA ILE A 211 -29.55 12.99 0.49
C ILE A 211 -30.79 13.16 -0.38
N ALA A 212 -30.81 14.18 -1.25
CA ALA A 212 -31.80 14.34 -2.33
C ALA A 212 -31.29 15.36 -3.35
N LEU A 213 -31.96 15.49 -4.50
CA LEU A 213 -31.72 16.62 -5.40
C LEU A 213 -32.10 17.95 -4.73
N ALA A 214 -31.23 18.95 -4.82
CA ALA A 214 -31.47 20.27 -4.25
C ALA A 214 -32.77 20.87 -4.82
N GLY A 215 -33.56 21.49 -3.94
CA GLY A 215 -34.91 21.98 -4.27
C GLY A 215 -36.03 20.96 -4.02
N SER A 216 -35.68 19.69 -3.75
CA SER A 216 -36.65 18.68 -3.30
C SER A 216 -36.88 18.78 -1.79
N PRO A 217 -38.06 18.41 -1.26
CA PRO A 217 -38.26 18.26 0.18
C PRO A 217 -37.31 17.22 0.77
N ARG A 218 -36.84 17.44 2.00
CA ARG A 218 -36.03 16.47 2.75
C ARG A 218 -36.79 15.13 2.86
N PRO A 219 -36.21 14.00 2.40
CA PRO A 219 -36.80 12.69 2.59
C PRO A 219 -37.12 12.38 4.06
N GLN A 220 -38.28 11.77 4.32
CA GLN A 220 -38.68 11.37 5.68
C GLN A 220 -37.83 10.22 6.21
N LYS A 221 -37.47 9.27 5.33
CA LYS A 221 -36.62 8.13 5.67
C LYS A 221 -35.16 8.48 5.31
N PRO A 222 -34.23 8.44 6.27
CA PRO A 222 -32.83 8.67 5.99
C PRO A 222 -32.27 7.54 5.10
N LEU A 223 -31.21 7.84 4.36
CA LEU A 223 -30.46 6.86 3.58
C LEU A 223 -29.71 5.91 4.51
N ILE A 224 -28.96 6.47 5.46
CA ILE A 224 -28.22 5.74 6.50
C ILE A 224 -28.77 6.13 7.86
N SER A 225 -28.93 5.14 8.74
CA SER A 225 -29.37 5.34 10.12
C SER A 225 -28.64 4.38 11.05
N VAL A 226 -27.49 4.82 11.56
CA VAL A 226 -26.69 4.04 12.50
C VAL A 226 -27.25 4.27 13.91
N LYS A 227 -27.71 3.19 14.55
CA LYS A 227 -28.20 3.20 15.93
C LYS A 227 -27.11 2.75 16.89
N ASN A 228 -27.17 3.21 18.13
CA ASN A 228 -26.19 2.90 19.19
C ASN A 228 -24.76 3.34 18.82
N LEU A 229 -24.62 4.40 18.04
CA LEU A 229 -23.33 4.97 17.67
C LEU A 229 -22.92 6.01 18.72
N SER A 230 -21.88 5.72 19.50
CA SER A 230 -21.27 6.70 20.40
C SER A 230 -20.06 7.35 19.72
N LEU A 231 -20.09 8.69 19.60
CA LEU A 231 -18.97 9.49 19.12
C LEU A 231 -18.06 10.02 20.24
N GLU A 232 -18.25 9.53 21.47
CA GLU A 232 -17.51 10.00 22.66
C GLU A 232 -16.00 9.76 22.59
N ALA A 233 -15.59 8.61 22.05
CA ALA A 233 -14.19 8.26 21.82
C ALA A 233 -13.59 8.96 20.60
N ILE A 234 -14.43 9.51 19.71
CA ILE A 234 -14.01 10.18 18.47
C ILE A 234 -13.83 11.67 18.70
N PHE A 235 -14.79 12.34 19.33
CA PHE A 235 -14.78 13.79 19.47
C PHE A 235 -13.85 14.27 20.59
N GLU A 236 -13.02 15.26 20.27
CA GLU A 236 -12.33 16.07 21.26
C GLU A 236 -13.21 17.24 21.73
N GLU A 237 -12.74 18.01 22.73
CA GLU A 237 -13.50 19.19 23.20
C GLU A 237 -13.84 20.14 22.06
N LYS A 238 -12.88 20.34 21.15
CA LYS A 238 -12.97 21.23 20.00
C LYS A 238 -12.63 20.46 18.73
N MET A 239 -13.53 20.55 17.76
CA MET A 239 -13.40 19.92 16.45
C MET A 239 -13.49 20.99 15.36
N TYR A 240 -12.74 20.85 14.28
CA TYR A 240 -12.98 21.59 13.04
C TYR A 240 -13.98 20.84 12.19
N VAL A 241 -14.89 21.58 11.55
CA VAL A 241 -15.88 21.04 10.60
C VAL A 241 -15.57 21.56 9.21
N GLY A 242 -15.78 20.74 8.20
CA GLY A 242 -15.55 21.16 6.82
C GLY A 242 -15.71 20.04 5.82
N PHE A 243 -15.06 20.22 4.68
CA PHE A 243 -15.11 19.29 3.57
C PHE A 243 -13.70 18.95 3.09
N SER A 244 -13.53 17.71 2.64
CA SER A 244 -12.35 17.24 1.93
C SER A 244 -12.78 16.57 0.63
N ALA A 245 -12.01 16.74 -0.43
CA ALA A 245 -12.18 15.96 -1.65
C ALA A 245 -10.81 15.70 -2.26
N ALA A 246 -10.68 14.58 -2.96
CA ALA A 246 -9.47 14.22 -3.70
C ALA A 246 -9.80 13.84 -5.14
N THR A 247 -8.93 14.24 -6.06
CA THR A 247 -8.98 13.75 -7.45
C THR A 247 -8.00 12.61 -7.63
N GLY A 248 -8.48 11.50 -8.17
CA GLY A 248 -7.63 10.41 -8.66
C GLY A 248 -7.17 10.66 -10.10
N VAL A 249 -7.02 9.59 -10.88
CA VAL A 249 -6.58 9.61 -12.30
C VAL A 249 -7.53 10.40 -13.20
N ALA A 250 -8.82 10.49 -12.83
CA ALA A 250 -9.79 11.31 -13.52
C ALA A 250 -10.16 12.54 -12.70
N VAL A 251 -10.17 13.66 -13.39
CA VAL A 251 -10.40 14.96 -12.78
C VAL A 251 -11.91 15.17 -12.68
N ALA A 252 -12.44 15.32 -11.47
CA ALA A 252 -13.82 15.75 -11.24
C ALA A 252 -13.79 17.01 -10.37
N ASN A 253 -14.63 17.99 -10.68
CA ASN A 253 -14.73 19.18 -9.84
C ASN A 253 -15.74 18.91 -8.73
N HIS A 254 -15.27 18.93 -7.49
CA HIS A 254 -16.11 18.80 -6.30
C HIS A 254 -16.36 20.20 -5.75
N CYS A 255 -17.59 20.69 -5.83
CA CYS A 255 -17.94 22.03 -5.38
C CYS A 255 -19.04 22.02 -4.32
N ILE A 256 -18.89 22.86 -3.29
CA ILE A 256 -19.89 23.19 -2.28
C ILE A 256 -20.54 24.52 -2.68
N LEU A 257 -21.87 24.52 -2.77
CA LEU A 257 -22.66 25.66 -3.22
C LEU A 257 -23.30 26.40 -2.04
N ALA A 258 -23.70 25.66 -1.01
CA ALA A 258 -24.31 26.20 0.20
C ALA A 258 -24.04 25.27 1.38
N TRP A 259 -23.97 25.81 2.60
CA TRP A 259 -23.68 25.03 3.81
C TRP A 259 -24.24 25.70 5.07
N SER A 260 -24.88 24.92 5.93
CA SER A 260 -25.26 25.34 7.27
C SER A 260 -24.96 24.24 8.29
N PHE A 261 -24.76 24.66 9.53
CA PHE A 261 -24.36 23.80 10.63
C PHE A 261 -24.91 24.35 11.94
N ALA A 262 -25.27 23.47 12.86
CA ALA A 262 -25.65 23.82 14.23
C ALA A 262 -25.20 22.73 15.22
N THR A 263 -24.64 23.12 16.37
CA THR A 263 -24.53 22.23 17.55
C THR A 263 -25.77 22.37 18.44
N ASN A 264 -26.22 21.26 19.00
CA ASN A 264 -27.38 21.15 19.90
C ASN A 264 -28.66 21.84 19.37
N GLY A 265 -28.88 21.74 18.06
CA GLY A 265 -30.00 22.34 17.38
C GLY A 265 -30.08 21.88 15.93
N VAL A 266 -31.10 22.35 15.21
CA VAL A 266 -31.30 22.04 13.79
C VAL A 266 -30.52 23.04 12.95
N ALA A 267 -29.77 22.55 11.95
CA ALA A 267 -29.07 23.41 11.01
C ALA A 267 -30.06 24.35 10.29
N PRO A 268 -29.73 25.65 10.13
CA PRO A 268 -30.58 26.58 9.39
C PRO A 268 -30.91 26.05 7.98
N VAL A 269 -32.15 26.24 7.54
CA VAL A 269 -32.59 25.80 6.21
C VAL A 269 -31.85 26.59 5.13
N LEU A 270 -31.36 25.88 4.11
CA LEU A 270 -30.67 26.48 2.96
C LEU A 270 -31.65 26.98 1.90
N ASP A 271 -31.35 28.12 1.31
CA ASP A 271 -31.99 28.57 0.08
C ASP A 271 -31.46 27.76 -1.11
N THR A 272 -32.33 27.00 -1.77
CA THR A 272 -31.98 26.13 -2.89
C THR A 272 -32.49 26.65 -4.24
N PHE A 273 -33.23 27.77 -4.27
CA PHE A 273 -33.87 28.27 -5.49
C PHE A 273 -32.93 29.06 -6.41
N HIS A 274 -31.82 29.57 -5.88
CA HIS A 274 -30.89 30.45 -6.59
C HIS A 274 -29.48 29.87 -6.78
N LEU A 275 -29.36 28.53 -6.74
CA LEU A 275 -28.07 27.87 -6.87
C LEU A 275 -27.58 27.85 -8.34
N PRO A 276 -26.27 28.07 -8.61
CA PRO A 276 -25.73 27.93 -9.95
C PRO A 276 -25.83 26.48 -10.43
N SER A 277 -26.09 26.28 -11.73
CA SER A 277 -26.05 24.96 -12.35
C SER A 277 -24.67 24.72 -12.95
N LEU A 278 -24.04 23.61 -12.56
CA LEU A 278 -22.72 23.21 -13.06
C LEU A 278 -22.78 22.11 -14.12
N VAL A 279 -23.98 21.76 -14.61
CA VAL A 279 -24.18 20.79 -15.69
C VAL A 279 -23.81 21.44 -17.03
N HIS A 280 -22.79 20.92 -17.72
CA HIS A 280 -22.52 21.31 -19.09
C HIS A 280 -23.72 20.92 -19.99
N LYS A 281 -24.48 21.91 -20.46
CA LYS A 281 -25.46 21.69 -21.53
C LYS A 281 -24.70 21.22 -22.77
N ILE A 282 -24.83 19.94 -23.13
CA ILE A 282 -24.54 19.48 -24.49
C ILE A 282 -25.54 20.17 -25.40
N SER A 283 -25.14 21.33 -25.92
CA SER A 283 -25.85 22.02 -26.99
C SER A 283 -25.73 21.17 -28.24
N ASN A 284 -26.68 20.25 -28.43
CA ASN A 284 -27.00 19.71 -29.75
C ASN A 284 -27.58 20.84 -30.61
N SER A 285 -26.70 21.69 -31.14
CA SER A 285 -27.06 22.64 -32.18
C SER A 285 -27.19 21.86 -33.50
N LYS A 286 -28.41 21.39 -33.79
CA LYS A 286 -28.80 21.09 -35.16
C LYS A 286 -28.77 22.41 -35.93
N SER A 287 -27.71 22.66 -36.71
CA SER A 287 -27.70 23.82 -37.60
C SER A 287 -28.70 23.59 -38.74
N SER A 288 -29.82 24.30 -38.68
CA SER A 288 -30.61 24.62 -39.86
C SER A 288 -29.83 25.61 -40.70
N THR A 289 -29.21 25.16 -41.78
CA THR A 289 -28.66 26.04 -42.81
C THR A 289 -29.44 25.86 -44.11
N ARG A 290 -30.33 26.81 -44.39
CA ARG A 290 -30.67 27.15 -45.77
C ARG A 290 -29.52 27.99 -46.34
N GLN A 291 -28.92 27.45 -47.39
CA GLN A 291 -28.25 28.10 -48.54
C GLN A 291 -27.19 29.18 -48.28
N LEU A 292 -25.93 28.89 -48.68
CA LEU A 292 -25.28 29.47 -49.88
C LEU A 292 -23.82 28.96 -50.06
N THR A 293 -23.60 28.31 -51.21
CA THR A 293 -22.42 28.31 -52.12
C THR A 293 -20.99 27.91 -51.67
N ALA A 294 -20.60 26.72 -52.15
CA ALA A 294 -19.40 26.36 -52.95
C ALA A 294 -17.98 26.80 -52.55
N GLY A 295 -17.11 25.80 -52.35
CA GLY A 295 -15.66 25.91 -52.63
C GLY A 295 -14.73 25.23 -51.61
N VAL A 296 -14.74 23.90 -51.48
CA VAL A 296 -13.68 23.18 -50.74
C VAL A 296 -12.78 22.48 -51.75
N THR A 297 -11.58 23.02 -51.94
CA THR A 297 -10.54 22.42 -52.80
C THR A 297 -10.07 21.09 -52.24
N ALA A 298 -9.63 20.16 -53.11
CA ALA A 298 -9.12 18.84 -52.72
C ALA A 298 -8.01 18.87 -51.62
N ALA A 299 -7.28 19.98 -51.50
CA ALA A 299 -6.26 20.18 -50.47
C ALA A 299 -6.82 20.17 -49.03
N SER A 300 -8.02 20.70 -48.79
CA SER A 300 -8.63 20.75 -47.46
C SER A 300 -9.13 19.37 -47.02
N VAL A 301 -9.59 18.54 -47.97
CA VAL A 301 -9.95 17.14 -47.71
C VAL A 301 -8.71 16.32 -47.37
N LEU A 302 -7.59 16.55 -48.07
CA LEU A 302 -6.33 15.88 -47.78
C LEU A 302 -5.79 16.26 -46.39
N LEU A 303 -5.87 17.54 -46.03
CA LEU A 303 -5.45 18.03 -44.71
C LEU A 303 -6.27 17.41 -43.58
N LEU A 304 -7.60 17.33 -43.75
CA LEU A 304 -8.49 16.71 -42.76
C LEU A 304 -8.22 15.21 -42.61
N MET A 305 -7.91 14.50 -43.70
CA MET A 305 -7.48 13.10 -43.66
C MET A 305 -6.17 12.92 -42.89
N VAL A 306 -5.17 13.77 -43.12
CA VAL A 306 -3.90 13.72 -42.38
C VAL A 306 -4.11 14.01 -40.89
N VAL A 307 -4.94 15.02 -40.56
CA VAL A 307 -5.28 15.35 -39.17
C VAL A 307 -6.04 14.20 -38.50
N PHE A 308 -6.94 13.54 -39.22
CA PHE A 308 -7.69 12.39 -38.71
C PHE A 308 -6.78 11.19 -38.46
N VAL A 309 -5.88 10.86 -39.40
CA VAL A 309 -4.88 9.80 -39.21
C VAL A 309 -3.93 10.13 -38.08
N ALA A 310 -3.47 11.38 -37.97
CA ALA A 310 -2.64 11.84 -36.86
C ALA A 310 -3.39 11.73 -35.53
N ALA A 311 -4.66 12.12 -35.46
CA ALA A 311 -5.51 11.98 -34.30
C ALA A 311 -5.72 10.50 -33.91
N LEU A 312 -5.88 9.60 -34.88
CA LEU A 312 -5.96 8.15 -34.63
C LEU A 312 -4.63 7.59 -34.12
N VAL A 313 -3.50 8.04 -34.66
CA VAL A 313 -2.16 7.64 -34.17
C VAL A 313 -1.91 8.17 -32.76
N ILE A 314 -2.29 9.42 -32.47
CA ILE A 314 -2.20 10.02 -31.14
C ILE A 314 -3.12 9.31 -30.16
N TRP A 315 -4.37 9.03 -30.55
CA TRP A 315 -5.33 8.29 -29.74
C TRP A 315 -4.85 6.87 -29.43
N LYS A 316 -4.28 6.18 -30.43
CA LYS A 316 -3.68 4.86 -30.24
C LYS A 316 -2.44 4.90 -29.34
N ARG A 317 -1.54 5.88 -29.53
CA ARG A 317 -0.37 6.07 -28.66
C ARG A 317 -0.76 6.38 -27.21
N LYS A 318 -1.79 7.20 -27.00
CA LYS A 318 -2.27 7.60 -25.66
C LYS A 318 -3.00 6.46 -24.93
N ARG A 319 -3.49 5.45 -25.67
CA ARG A 319 -4.10 4.23 -25.12
C ARG A 319 -3.08 3.17 -24.69
N ASP A 320 -1.86 3.21 -25.26
CA ASP A 320 -0.75 2.29 -24.92
C ASP A 320 0.20 2.84 -23.84
N THR A 321 0.06 4.11 -23.44
CA THR A 321 0.80 4.68 -22.30
C THR A 321 0.01 4.47 -21.03
N ASP A 322 0.23 3.32 -20.39
CA ASP A 322 -0.30 3.00 -19.06
C ASP A 322 0.05 4.10 -18.04
N PHE A 323 -0.89 4.44 -17.16
CA PHE A 323 -0.75 5.42 -16.07
C PHE A 323 0.57 5.23 -15.31
N VAL A 324 1.22 6.32 -14.92
CA VAL A 324 2.50 6.33 -14.20
C VAL A 324 2.19 6.67 -12.75
N GLU A 325 2.28 5.71 -11.84
CA GLU A 325 2.08 5.99 -10.41
C GLU A 325 3.20 6.94 -9.90
N GLU A 326 2.97 7.69 -8.82
CA GLU A 326 3.90 8.73 -8.37
C GLU A 326 5.30 8.17 -8.02
N TRP A 327 5.35 6.93 -7.51
CA TRP A 327 6.61 6.20 -7.32
C TRP A 327 7.26 5.79 -8.65
N GLU A 328 6.49 5.54 -9.71
CA GLU A 328 7.01 5.25 -11.05
C GLU A 328 7.72 6.46 -11.64
N VAL A 329 7.40 7.70 -11.25
CA VAL A 329 8.12 8.91 -11.70
C VAL A 329 9.57 8.92 -11.20
N ALA A 330 9.81 8.44 -9.97
CA ALA A 330 11.16 8.32 -9.40
C ALA A 330 12.01 7.20 -10.05
N TYR A 331 11.37 6.22 -10.70
CA TYR A 331 12.00 5.04 -11.31
C TYR A 331 11.67 4.87 -12.82
N TRP A 332 11.12 5.92 -13.44
CA TRP A 332 10.61 5.97 -14.82
C TRP A 332 11.55 5.46 -15.92
N PRO A 333 12.88 5.69 -15.89
CA PRO A 333 13.75 5.32 -17.02
C PRO A 333 13.86 3.81 -17.28
N HIS A 334 13.33 2.95 -16.41
CA HIS A 334 13.41 1.50 -16.55
C HIS A 334 12.07 0.83 -16.88
N ARG A 335 11.05 1.57 -17.34
CA ARG A 335 9.75 1.00 -17.70
C ARG A 335 9.76 0.36 -19.10
N PHE A 336 9.44 -0.93 -19.18
CA PHE A 336 9.25 -1.67 -20.43
C PHE A 336 7.80 -1.58 -20.93
N ASN A 337 7.64 -1.53 -22.26
CA ASN A 337 6.33 -1.69 -22.87
C ASN A 337 5.90 -3.17 -22.78
N TYR A 338 4.66 -3.43 -22.37
CA TYR A 338 4.12 -4.79 -22.31
C TYR A 338 4.27 -5.54 -23.63
N LYS A 339 4.08 -4.86 -24.76
CA LYS A 339 4.20 -5.46 -26.09
C LYS A 339 5.59 -6.04 -26.32
N ASP A 340 6.64 -5.36 -25.85
CA ASP A 340 8.00 -5.84 -26.00
C ASP A 340 8.25 -7.08 -25.15
N LEU A 341 7.71 -7.10 -23.92
CA LEU A 341 7.79 -8.28 -23.05
C LEU A 341 6.98 -9.45 -23.61
N TYR A 342 5.78 -9.19 -24.14
CA TYR A 342 4.94 -10.21 -24.77
C TYR A 342 5.64 -10.84 -25.98
N ILE A 343 6.28 -10.04 -26.83
CA ILE A 343 7.07 -10.57 -27.96
C ILE A 343 8.30 -11.33 -27.42
N ALA A 344 9.00 -10.76 -26.44
CA ALA A 344 10.20 -11.36 -25.87
C ALA A 344 9.96 -12.76 -25.30
N THR A 345 8.83 -12.95 -24.61
CA THR A 345 8.43 -14.22 -23.97
C THR A 345 7.57 -15.11 -24.88
N LYS A 346 7.42 -14.76 -26.16
CA LYS A 346 6.54 -15.44 -27.14
C LYS A 346 5.11 -15.64 -26.61
N GLY A 347 4.57 -14.61 -25.98
CA GLY A 347 3.21 -14.59 -25.43
C GLY A 347 3.09 -15.19 -24.04
N PHE A 348 4.16 -15.21 -23.24
CA PHE A 348 4.21 -15.83 -21.91
C PHE A 348 3.84 -17.32 -21.93
N HIS A 349 4.32 -18.02 -22.96
CA HIS A 349 4.03 -19.44 -23.17
C HIS A 349 4.71 -20.32 -22.12
N ASP A 350 4.04 -21.39 -21.68
CA ASP A 350 4.52 -22.28 -20.60
C ASP A 350 5.89 -22.93 -20.91
N GLU A 351 6.22 -23.15 -22.19
CA GLU A 351 7.53 -23.66 -22.63
C GLU A 351 8.72 -22.76 -22.24
N HIS A 352 8.48 -21.48 -21.95
CA HIS A 352 9.52 -20.52 -21.58
C HIS A 352 9.56 -20.28 -20.07
N VAL A 353 8.80 -21.03 -19.27
CA VAL A 353 8.80 -20.90 -17.81
C VAL A 353 10.11 -21.45 -17.24
N LEU A 354 10.83 -20.60 -16.51
CA LEU A 354 12.06 -20.93 -15.78
C LEU A 354 11.76 -21.46 -14.37
N GLY A 355 10.63 -21.03 -13.80
CA GLY A 355 10.16 -21.44 -12.49
C GLY A 355 8.79 -20.86 -12.14
N CYS A 356 8.09 -21.56 -11.24
CA CYS A 356 6.84 -21.13 -10.62
C CYS A 356 7.04 -21.17 -9.11
N GLY A 357 6.73 -20.09 -8.40
CA GLY A 357 6.86 -20.01 -6.94
C GLY A 357 5.78 -19.15 -6.29
N GLY A 358 5.91 -18.90 -4.98
CA GLY A 358 4.97 -18.07 -4.21
C GLY A 358 4.88 -16.62 -4.69
N PHE A 359 5.81 -16.19 -5.55
CA PHE A 359 5.94 -14.85 -6.11
C PHE A 359 5.51 -14.75 -7.58
N GLY A 360 4.83 -15.78 -8.10
CA GLY A 360 4.35 -15.84 -9.48
C GLY A 360 5.21 -16.70 -10.40
N ARG A 361 5.18 -16.39 -11.71
CA ARG A 361 5.83 -17.19 -12.77
C ARG A 361 6.97 -16.40 -13.40
N VAL A 362 8.11 -17.04 -13.63
CA VAL A 362 9.27 -16.42 -14.28
C VAL A 362 9.44 -17.01 -15.68
N TYR A 363 9.51 -16.14 -16.69
CA TYR A 363 9.64 -16.52 -18.10
C TYR A 363 11.00 -16.11 -18.66
N LYS A 364 11.60 -16.94 -19.50
CA LYS A 364 12.71 -16.57 -20.35
C LYS A 364 12.21 -15.73 -21.51
N GLY A 365 12.88 -14.61 -21.78
CA GLY A 365 12.59 -13.76 -22.93
C GLY A 365 13.84 -13.28 -23.65
N VAL A 366 13.65 -12.82 -24.89
CA VAL A 366 14.69 -12.14 -25.68
C VAL A 366 14.15 -10.80 -26.14
N LEU A 367 14.72 -9.70 -25.64
CA LEU A 367 14.22 -8.36 -25.94
C LEU A 367 14.35 -8.04 -27.44
N PRO A 368 13.27 -7.62 -28.12
CA PRO A 368 13.32 -7.34 -29.56
C PRO A 368 14.23 -6.17 -29.95
N SER A 369 14.47 -5.23 -29.03
CA SER A 369 15.22 -4.01 -29.29
C SER A 369 16.72 -4.23 -29.47
N ASN A 370 17.29 -5.21 -28.76
CA ASN A 370 18.75 -5.43 -28.71
C ASN A 370 19.16 -6.91 -28.64
N GLY A 371 18.21 -7.85 -28.62
CA GLY A 371 18.49 -9.29 -28.52
C GLY A 371 18.95 -9.76 -27.13
N LEU A 372 18.85 -8.91 -26.10
CA LEU A 372 19.26 -9.25 -24.75
C LEU A 372 18.35 -10.34 -24.16
N GLN A 373 18.96 -11.40 -23.60
CA GLN A 373 18.22 -12.44 -22.88
C GLN A 373 17.85 -11.94 -21.49
N VAL A 374 16.57 -12.04 -21.14
CA VAL A 374 16.01 -11.56 -19.89
C VAL A 374 15.17 -12.63 -19.19
N ALA A 375 15.04 -12.51 -17.87
CA ALA A 375 14.06 -13.23 -17.07
C ALA A 375 12.93 -12.26 -16.69
N VAL A 376 11.69 -12.59 -17.05
CA VAL A 376 10.50 -11.77 -16.79
C VAL A 376 9.67 -12.44 -15.71
N LYS A 377 9.71 -11.90 -14.49
CA LYS A 377 8.91 -12.35 -13.33
C LYS A 377 7.53 -11.69 -13.42
N SER A 378 6.49 -12.50 -13.62
CA SER A 378 5.09 -12.10 -13.67
C SER A 378 4.43 -12.32 -12.32
N ILE A 379 3.90 -11.26 -11.73
CA ILE A 379 3.23 -11.23 -10.43
C ILE A 379 1.74 -10.91 -10.67
N LEU A 380 0.86 -11.74 -10.13
CA LEU A 380 -0.58 -11.50 -10.14
C LEU A 380 -0.95 -10.53 -9.01
N ARG A 381 -1.66 -9.44 -9.33
CA ARG A 381 -2.03 -8.38 -8.38
C ARG A 381 -3.08 -8.79 -7.36
N ASP A 382 -3.82 -9.88 -7.57
CA ASP A 382 -4.95 -10.33 -6.72
C ASP A 382 -4.57 -10.66 -5.26
N THR A 383 -3.33 -10.45 -4.85
CA THR A 383 -2.91 -10.52 -3.45
C THR A 383 -2.24 -9.20 -3.04
N ASN A 384 -2.68 -8.61 -1.91
CA ASN A 384 -2.03 -7.46 -1.28
C ASN A 384 -0.53 -7.70 -1.00
N LYS A 385 -0.09 -8.96 -0.99
CA LYS A 385 1.30 -9.39 -0.87
C LYS A 385 2.11 -9.12 -2.15
N GLY A 386 1.58 -9.45 -3.33
CA GLY A 386 2.30 -9.30 -4.61
C GLY A 386 2.62 -7.84 -4.99
N VAL A 387 1.73 -6.89 -4.68
CA VAL A 387 2.01 -5.46 -4.90
C VAL A 387 3.12 -4.96 -3.97
N LYS A 388 3.07 -5.34 -2.68
CA LYS A 388 4.10 -4.95 -1.70
C LYS A 388 5.48 -5.49 -2.09
N GLU A 389 5.54 -6.73 -2.57
CA GLU A 389 6.77 -7.36 -3.04
C GLU A 389 7.31 -6.68 -4.29
N PHE A 390 6.43 -6.39 -5.26
CA PHE A 390 6.81 -5.66 -6.47
C PHE A 390 7.40 -4.27 -6.13
N VAL A 391 6.75 -3.50 -5.26
CA VAL A 391 7.25 -2.19 -4.84
C VAL A 391 8.55 -2.31 -4.04
N ALA A 392 8.65 -3.28 -3.12
CA ALA A 392 9.88 -3.52 -2.36
C ALA A 392 11.05 -3.85 -3.28
N GLU A 393 10.82 -4.69 -4.28
CA GLU A 393 11.83 -5.16 -5.22
C GLU A 393 12.31 -4.02 -6.15
N ILE A 394 11.40 -3.20 -6.68
CA ILE A 394 11.77 -2.02 -7.50
C ILE A 394 12.44 -0.92 -6.66
N SER A 395 11.96 -0.64 -5.46
CA SER A 395 12.53 0.39 -4.58
C SER A 395 13.89 0.01 -4.00
N SER A 396 14.13 -1.29 -3.77
CA SER A 396 15.41 -1.79 -3.28
C SER A 396 16.43 -1.90 -4.41
N LEU A 397 16.08 -2.56 -5.53
CA LEU A 397 17.04 -2.86 -6.59
C LEU A 397 17.23 -1.76 -7.64
N GLY A 398 16.31 -0.79 -7.74
CA GLY A 398 16.31 0.20 -8.81
C GLY A 398 17.61 1.00 -8.96
N ARG A 399 18.44 1.06 -7.91
CA ARG A 399 19.74 1.74 -7.89
C ARG A 399 20.92 0.86 -7.47
N LEU A 400 20.67 -0.38 -7.05
CA LEU A 400 21.74 -1.31 -6.64
C LEU A 400 22.43 -1.86 -7.88
N GLN A 401 23.75 -1.75 -7.91
CA GLN A 401 24.58 -2.31 -8.97
C GLN A 401 25.80 -2.97 -8.34
N HIS A 402 25.83 -4.29 -8.37
CA HIS A 402 26.95 -5.06 -7.86
C HIS A 402 27.10 -6.35 -8.66
N ARG A 403 28.34 -6.80 -8.87
CA ARG A 403 28.65 -7.99 -9.71
C ARG A 403 28.00 -9.27 -9.17
N ASN A 404 27.74 -9.35 -7.87
CA ASN A 404 27.14 -10.50 -7.19
C ASN A 404 25.66 -10.28 -6.82
N LEU A 405 24.98 -9.32 -7.43
CA LEU A 405 23.53 -9.15 -7.35
C LEU A 405 22.91 -9.37 -8.74
N VAL A 406 21.67 -9.89 -8.77
CA VAL A 406 20.92 -10.04 -10.01
C VAL A 406 20.47 -8.66 -10.48
N GLN A 407 20.93 -8.24 -11.66
CA GLN A 407 20.66 -6.89 -12.17
C GLN A 407 19.20 -6.75 -12.57
N LEU A 408 18.48 -5.85 -11.88
CA LEU A 408 17.19 -5.34 -12.32
C LEU A 408 17.40 -4.51 -13.59
N ARG A 409 16.73 -4.90 -14.67
CA ARG A 409 16.70 -4.15 -15.94
C ARG A 409 15.52 -3.19 -16.00
N GLY A 410 14.43 -3.55 -15.34
CA GLY A 410 13.26 -2.70 -15.29
C GLY A 410 11.98 -3.43 -14.94
N TYR A 411 10.86 -2.78 -15.21
CA TYR A 411 9.55 -3.30 -14.87
C TYR A 411 8.51 -2.96 -15.92
N CYS A 412 7.38 -3.67 -15.91
CA CYS A 412 6.22 -3.33 -16.71
C CYS A 412 4.97 -3.52 -15.86
N ARG A 413 4.00 -2.63 -16.03
CA ARG A 413 2.70 -2.68 -15.38
C ARG A 413 1.63 -2.50 -16.44
N ARG A 414 0.71 -3.46 -16.51
CA ARG A 414 -0.47 -3.44 -17.40
C ARG A 414 -1.71 -3.91 -16.65
N GLY A 415 -2.57 -2.97 -16.27
CA GLY A 415 -3.74 -3.27 -15.44
C GLY A 415 -3.35 -3.97 -14.13
N ALA A 416 -3.88 -5.18 -13.90
CA ALA A 416 -3.58 -6.01 -12.74
C ALA A 416 -2.34 -6.92 -12.89
N GLN A 417 -1.59 -6.81 -13.98
CA GLN A 417 -0.39 -7.61 -14.20
C GLN A 417 0.86 -6.77 -13.95
N LEU A 418 1.72 -7.27 -13.06
CA LEU A 418 3.00 -6.67 -12.71
C LEU A 418 4.13 -7.55 -13.23
N PHE A 419 5.11 -6.96 -13.88
CA PHE A 419 6.26 -7.66 -14.43
C PHE A 419 7.55 -7.00 -13.98
N ILE A 420 8.51 -7.82 -13.58
CA ILE A 420 9.87 -7.38 -13.25
C ILE A 420 10.83 -8.08 -14.22
N VAL A 421 11.77 -7.31 -14.77
CA VAL A 421 12.69 -7.76 -15.82
C VAL A 421 14.10 -7.80 -15.26
N TYR A 422 14.70 -8.97 -15.28
CA TYR A 422 16.06 -9.26 -14.83
C TYR A 422 16.96 -9.72 -15.95
N ASP A 423 18.27 -9.68 -15.72
CA ASP A 423 19.20 -10.49 -16.50
C ASP A 423 18.86 -11.97 -16.40
N TYR A 424 18.92 -12.67 -17.53
CA TYR A 424 18.73 -14.12 -17.56
C TYR A 424 19.96 -14.85 -17.02
N MET A 425 19.72 -15.78 -16.08
CA MET A 425 20.75 -16.63 -15.47
C MET A 425 20.68 -18.04 -16.07
N PRO A 426 21.60 -18.40 -16.99
CA PRO A 426 21.50 -19.63 -17.77
C PRO A 426 21.66 -20.91 -16.94
N ASN A 427 22.42 -20.86 -15.85
CA ASN A 427 22.67 -22.01 -14.98
C ASN A 427 21.64 -22.15 -13.85
N GLY A 428 20.63 -21.28 -13.80
CA GLY A 428 19.54 -21.36 -12.83
C GLY A 428 19.97 -21.07 -11.39
N SER A 429 19.27 -21.67 -10.42
CA SER A 429 19.56 -21.49 -9.00
C SER A 429 20.57 -22.50 -8.46
N LEU A 430 21.28 -22.12 -7.41
CA LEU A 430 22.23 -22.98 -6.69
C LEU A 430 21.53 -24.21 -6.11
N GLU A 431 20.29 -24.07 -5.61
CA GLU A 431 19.48 -25.20 -5.14
C GLU A 431 19.37 -26.31 -6.20
N LYS A 432 19.09 -25.96 -7.46
CA LYS A 432 18.99 -26.94 -8.55
C LYS A 432 20.34 -27.62 -8.83
N MET A 433 21.44 -26.90 -8.67
CA MET A 433 22.79 -27.43 -8.88
C MET A 433 23.28 -28.33 -7.75
N ILE A 434 22.75 -28.20 -6.53
CA ILE A 434 23.14 -29.04 -5.38
C ILE A 434 22.19 -30.25 -5.26
N PHE A 435 20.88 -30.02 -5.38
CA PHE A 435 19.83 -31.01 -5.09
C PHE A 435 19.13 -31.58 -6.32
N GLY A 436 19.18 -30.89 -7.47
CA GLY A 436 18.38 -31.22 -8.66
C GLY A 436 18.86 -32.41 -9.49
N ASN A 437 19.67 -33.32 -8.92
CA ASN A 437 20.34 -34.43 -9.62
C ASN A 437 21.02 -33.98 -10.93
N PRO A 438 21.94 -33.01 -10.88
CA PRO A 438 22.63 -32.53 -12.07
C PRO A 438 23.48 -33.65 -12.70
N ILE A 439 23.71 -33.56 -14.02
CA ILE A 439 24.58 -34.50 -14.77
C ILE A 439 25.99 -34.57 -14.15
N ARG A 440 26.43 -33.49 -13.50
CA ARG A 440 27.69 -33.41 -12.73
C ARG A 440 27.47 -32.68 -11.43
N THR A 441 28.02 -33.22 -10.35
CA THR A 441 28.10 -32.55 -9.05
C THR A 441 28.90 -31.25 -9.18
N LEU A 442 28.40 -30.18 -8.55
CA LEU A 442 29.11 -28.90 -8.49
C LEU A 442 30.41 -29.08 -7.65
N PRO A 443 31.60 -28.88 -8.23
CA PRO A 443 32.87 -29.18 -7.56
C PRO A 443 33.17 -28.16 -6.46
N TRP A 444 33.97 -28.57 -5.46
CA TRP A 444 34.27 -27.76 -4.29
C TRP A 444 34.82 -26.35 -4.59
N PRO A 445 35.81 -26.16 -5.49
CA PRO A 445 36.31 -24.81 -5.80
C PRO A 445 35.21 -23.85 -6.30
N GLN A 446 34.21 -24.38 -7.01
CA GLN A 446 33.08 -23.59 -7.47
C GLN A 446 32.12 -23.26 -6.33
N ARG A 447 31.83 -24.22 -5.44
CA ARG A 447 31.03 -23.99 -4.23
C ARG A 447 31.65 -22.89 -3.36
N TYR A 448 32.95 -22.99 -3.10
CA TYR A 448 33.68 -22.01 -2.29
C TYR A 448 33.67 -20.62 -2.92
N ARG A 449 33.82 -20.52 -4.25
CA ARG A 449 33.67 -19.26 -4.98
C ARG A 449 32.28 -18.66 -4.85
N ILE A 450 31.23 -19.48 -4.98
CA ILE A 450 29.84 -19.06 -4.86
C ILE A 450 29.56 -18.47 -3.47
N LEU A 451 30.10 -19.09 -2.41
CA LEU A 451 29.95 -18.56 -1.04
C LEU A 451 30.61 -17.18 -0.88
N LYS A 452 31.80 -16.99 -1.45
CA LYS A 452 32.47 -15.66 -1.49
C LYS A 452 31.69 -14.63 -2.27
N ASP A 453 31.16 -15.02 -3.42
CA ASP A 453 30.34 -14.15 -4.27
C ASP A 453 29.09 -13.67 -3.51
N VAL A 454 28.38 -14.57 -2.83
CA VAL A 454 27.20 -14.21 -2.02
C VAL A 454 27.58 -13.32 -0.84
N ALA A 455 28.66 -13.63 -0.11
CA ALA A 455 29.16 -12.80 0.98
C ALA A 455 29.55 -11.39 0.50
N SER A 456 30.18 -11.27 -0.67
CA SER A 456 30.50 -9.98 -1.30
C SER A 456 29.24 -9.20 -1.68
N GLY A 457 28.21 -9.87 -2.22
CA GLY A 457 26.92 -9.24 -2.48
C GLY A 457 26.22 -8.76 -1.21
N LEU A 458 26.30 -9.54 -0.13
CA LEU A 458 25.66 -9.20 1.14
C LEU A 458 26.39 -8.06 1.87
N LEU A 459 27.72 -8.03 1.83
CA LEU A 459 28.52 -6.90 2.32
C LEU A 459 28.11 -5.59 1.63
N TYR A 460 27.94 -5.63 0.30
CA TYR A 460 27.49 -4.45 -0.44
C TYR A 460 26.12 -3.94 0.03
N LEU A 461 25.17 -4.85 0.28
CA LEU A 461 23.83 -4.52 0.77
C LEU A 461 23.83 -3.94 2.18
N HIS A 462 24.68 -4.47 3.06
CA HIS A 462 24.70 -4.09 4.48
C HIS A 462 25.51 -2.84 4.76
N GLU A 463 26.60 -2.59 4.01
CA GLU A 463 27.62 -1.63 4.45
C GLU A 463 28.15 -0.70 3.36
N GLU A 464 28.12 -1.09 2.07
CA GLU A 464 28.77 -0.31 1.00
C GLU A 464 27.80 0.56 0.20
N TRP A 465 26.50 0.33 0.35
CA TRP A 465 25.45 1.14 -0.28
C TRP A 465 25.07 2.36 0.58
N GLU A 466 24.35 3.34 0.01
CA GLU A 466 23.88 4.55 0.72
C GLU A 466 22.98 4.22 1.93
N LYS A 467 22.22 3.12 1.83
CA LYS A 467 21.31 2.63 2.87
C LYS A 467 21.59 1.16 3.17
N VAL A 468 21.28 0.73 4.38
CA VAL A 468 21.32 -0.68 4.76
C VAL A 468 20.13 -1.38 4.10
N VAL A 469 20.41 -2.40 3.29
CA VAL A 469 19.38 -3.22 2.63
C VAL A 469 19.38 -4.59 3.27
N LEU A 470 18.32 -4.91 4.01
CA LEU A 470 18.09 -6.26 4.54
C LEU A 470 17.40 -7.12 3.47
N HIS A 471 18.00 -8.25 3.12
CA HIS A 471 17.50 -9.15 2.09
C HIS A 471 16.29 -9.97 2.58
N ARG A 472 16.39 -10.55 3.79
CA ARG A 472 15.33 -11.28 4.52
C ARG A 472 14.87 -12.62 3.92
N ASP A 473 15.37 -13.00 2.75
CA ASP A 473 15.11 -14.32 2.15
C ASP A 473 16.36 -14.92 1.49
N ILE A 474 17.50 -14.91 2.21
CA ILE A 474 18.74 -15.53 1.73
C ILE A 474 18.59 -17.05 1.81
N LYS A 475 18.72 -17.73 0.66
CA LYS A 475 18.63 -19.19 0.51
C LYS A 475 19.20 -19.65 -0.83
N SER A 476 19.52 -20.93 -0.97
CA SER A 476 20.10 -21.49 -2.19
C SER A 476 19.22 -21.33 -3.43
N SER A 477 17.90 -21.24 -3.31
CA SER A 477 16.98 -21.02 -4.44
C SER A 477 16.99 -19.58 -4.95
N ASN A 478 17.40 -18.61 -4.13
CA ASN A 478 17.54 -17.20 -4.47
C ASN A 478 18.97 -16.82 -4.91
N VAL A 479 19.93 -17.75 -4.83
CA VAL A 479 21.27 -17.60 -5.39
C VAL A 479 21.26 -18.13 -6.82
N LEU A 480 21.38 -17.24 -7.80
CA LEU A 480 21.39 -17.59 -9.22
C LEU A 480 22.82 -17.61 -9.78
N LEU A 481 23.02 -18.39 -10.84
CA LEU A 481 24.33 -18.58 -11.47
C LEU A 481 24.34 -18.05 -12.91
N ASP A 482 25.29 -17.16 -13.19
CA ASP A 482 25.53 -16.66 -14.55
C ASP A 482 26.21 -17.70 -15.45
N ALA A 483 26.55 -17.32 -16.69
CA ALA A 483 27.15 -18.22 -17.67
C ALA A 483 28.50 -18.80 -17.22
N GLU A 484 29.27 -18.04 -16.44
CA GLU A 484 30.57 -18.41 -15.89
C GLU A 484 30.46 -19.04 -14.49
N LEU A 485 29.24 -19.37 -14.04
CA LEU A 485 28.92 -19.92 -12.72
C LEU A 485 29.24 -18.98 -11.54
N ASN A 486 29.37 -17.67 -11.77
CA ASN A 486 29.46 -16.72 -10.66
C ASN A 486 28.09 -16.59 -9.97
N ALA A 487 28.10 -16.42 -8.66
CA ALA A 487 26.87 -16.29 -7.90
C ALA A 487 26.35 -14.86 -7.92
N LYS A 488 25.03 -14.75 -8.09
CA LYS A 488 24.27 -13.51 -8.00
C LYS A 488 23.07 -13.71 -7.08
N LEU A 489 23.01 -12.94 -6.01
CA LEU A 489 21.87 -12.95 -5.09
C LEU A 489 20.69 -12.23 -5.75
N GLY A 490 19.52 -12.86 -5.76
CA GLY A 490 18.29 -12.36 -6.36
C GLY A 490 17.09 -12.50 -5.43
N ASP A 491 15.92 -12.10 -5.94
CA ASP A 491 14.62 -12.09 -5.24
C ASP A 491 14.54 -11.21 -3.99
N PHE A 492 14.33 -9.91 -4.23
CA PHE A 492 14.29 -8.87 -3.21
C PHE A 492 12.85 -8.53 -2.78
N GLY A 493 11.88 -9.40 -3.04
CA GLY A 493 10.47 -9.15 -2.74
C GLY A 493 10.19 -8.89 -1.24
N LEU A 494 11.01 -9.42 -0.35
CA LEU A 494 10.88 -9.22 1.10
C LEU A 494 11.81 -8.14 1.66
N ALA A 495 12.64 -7.52 0.80
CA ALA A 495 13.70 -6.62 1.21
C ALA A 495 13.20 -5.35 1.89
N ARG A 496 14.07 -4.75 2.70
CA ARG A 496 13.79 -3.53 3.47
C ARG A 496 15.02 -2.62 3.49
N LEU A 497 14.79 -1.31 3.34
CA LEU A 497 15.82 -0.28 3.42
C LEU A 497 15.75 0.43 4.77
N TYR A 498 16.91 0.66 5.37
CA TYR A 498 17.09 1.41 6.62
C TYR A 498 18.21 2.44 6.45
N GLU A 499 18.11 3.56 7.16
CA GLU A 499 19.27 4.44 7.33
C GLU A 499 20.30 3.75 8.24
N HIS A 500 21.60 3.95 8.01
CA HIS A 500 22.69 3.29 8.74
C HIS A 500 22.63 3.46 10.27
N ASN A 501 21.94 4.51 10.75
CA ASN A 501 21.80 4.82 12.18
C ASN A 501 20.36 4.66 12.70
N GLU A 502 19.45 4.10 11.90
CA GLU A 502 18.05 3.89 12.31
C GLU A 502 17.90 2.59 13.11
N ASN A 503 17.14 2.66 14.21
CA ASN A 503 16.82 1.46 14.98
C ASN A 503 15.88 0.54 14.18
N PRO A 504 16.16 -0.78 14.11
CA PRO A 504 15.29 -1.75 13.47
C PRO A 504 13.88 -1.72 14.07
N ARG A 505 12.88 -1.43 13.24
CA ARG A 505 11.46 -1.47 13.64
C ARG A 505 10.94 -2.90 13.62
N THR A 506 9.93 -3.18 14.44
CA THR A 506 9.23 -4.47 14.39
C THR A 506 8.54 -4.65 13.04
N THR A 507 8.71 -5.82 12.45
CA THR A 507 8.17 -6.20 11.14
C THR A 507 7.44 -7.54 11.25
N TYR A 508 6.65 -7.89 10.23
CA TYR A 508 6.11 -9.24 10.12
C TYR A 508 7.26 -10.25 9.97
N VAL A 509 7.15 -11.36 10.69
CA VAL A 509 8.01 -12.53 10.51
C VAL A 509 7.75 -13.09 9.12
N VAL A 510 8.73 -12.97 8.23
CA VAL A 510 8.70 -13.49 6.86
C VAL A 510 10.06 -14.09 6.54
N GLY A 511 10.09 -15.02 5.60
CA GLY A 511 11.27 -15.77 5.21
C GLY A 511 10.93 -17.22 4.94
N THR A 512 11.94 -18.02 4.61
CA THR A 512 11.77 -19.44 4.33
C THR A 512 12.06 -20.27 5.58
N PRO A 513 11.14 -21.17 6.02
CA PRO A 513 11.40 -22.07 7.15
C PRO A 513 12.75 -22.79 7.00
N GLY A 514 13.52 -22.86 8.08
CA GLY A 514 14.90 -23.37 8.08
C GLY A 514 15.99 -22.30 7.90
N TYR A 515 15.65 -21.13 7.33
CA TYR A 515 16.57 -19.98 7.20
C TYR A 515 16.22 -18.82 8.15
N ILE A 516 15.04 -18.86 8.77
CA ILE A 516 14.54 -17.81 9.66
C ILE A 516 15.31 -17.88 10.99
N PRO A 517 15.95 -16.78 11.44
CA PRO A 517 16.68 -16.77 12.68
C PRO A 517 15.75 -16.70 13.91
N PRO A 518 16.16 -17.23 15.07
CA PRO A 518 15.29 -17.38 16.23
C PRO A 518 14.81 -16.04 16.80
N GLU A 519 15.64 -15.01 16.82
CA GLU A 519 15.27 -13.68 17.34
C GLU A 519 14.19 -13.01 16.50
N LEU A 520 14.11 -13.33 15.20
CA LEU A 520 13.07 -12.77 14.33
C LEU A 520 11.69 -13.34 14.70
N VAL A 521 11.63 -14.61 15.12
CA VAL A 521 10.39 -15.25 15.60
C VAL A 521 9.91 -14.61 16.91
N HIS A 522 10.84 -14.27 17.80
CA HIS A 522 10.52 -13.71 19.12
C HIS A 522 10.23 -12.21 19.09
N THR A 523 11.01 -11.44 18.34
CA THR A 523 10.99 -9.97 18.41
C THR A 523 10.39 -9.31 17.16
N GLY A 524 10.31 -10.02 16.03
CA GLY A 524 9.91 -9.46 14.74
C GLY A 524 10.89 -8.43 14.16
N LYS A 525 12.06 -8.21 14.78
CA LYS A 525 13.06 -7.23 14.35
C LYS A 525 14.10 -7.90 13.46
N ALA A 526 14.10 -7.54 12.18
CA ALA A 526 15.15 -7.97 11.26
C ALA A 526 16.34 -7.01 11.32
N THR A 527 17.55 -7.55 11.34
CA THR A 527 18.82 -6.79 11.35
C THR A 527 19.80 -7.37 10.33
N PRO A 528 20.96 -6.74 10.07
CA PRO A 528 22.02 -7.37 9.29
C PRO A 528 22.41 -8.76 9.83
N TYR A 529 22.41 -8.94 11.16
CA TYR A 529 22.67 -10.23 11.81
C TYR A 529 21.61 -11.30 11.51
N SER A 530 20.38 -10.90 11.18
CA SER A 530 19.34 -11.83 10.72
C SER A 530 19.69 -12.41 9.33
N ASP A 531 20.18 -11.57 8.41
CA ASP A 531 20.67 -12.02 7.10
C ASP A 531 21.95 -12.86 7.23
N VAL A 532 22.86 -12.50 8.14
CA VAL A 532 24.06 -13.30 8.45
C VAL A 532 23.68 -14.71 8.90
N TYR A 533 22.65 -14.86 9.74
CA TYR A 533 22.17 -16.19 10.12
C TYR A 533 21.70 -17.00 8.91
N SER A 534 20.86 -16.43 8.05
CA SER A 534 20.41 -17.10 6.83
C SER A 534 21.58 -17.43 5.89
N PHE A 535 22.62 -16.60 5.83
CA PHE A 535 23.86 -16.90 5.12
C PHE A 535 24.65 -18.04 5.79
N GLY A 536 24.66 -18.13 7.13
CA GLY A 536 25.20 -19.26 7.87
C GLY A 536 24.56 -20.59 7.48
N ILE A 537 23.23 -20.60 7.36
CA ILE A 537 22.49 -21.76 6.87
C ILE A 537 22.93 -22.11 5.44
N LEU A 538 23.09 -21.13 4.57
CA LEU A 538 23.57 -21.33 3.20
C LEU A 538 25.01 -21.90 3.16
N LEU A 539 25.92 -21.45 4.04
CA LEU A 539 27.27 -22.02 4.17
C LEU A 539 27.19 -23.52 4.48
N LEU A 540 26.39 -23.89 5.48
CA LEU A 540 26.21 -25.29 5.88
C LEU A 540 25.52 -26.11 4.79
N GLU A 541 24.48 -25.57 4.15
CA GLU A 541 23.75 -26.21 3.07
C GLU A 541 24.67 -26.57 1.89
N VAL A 542 25.56 -25.64 1.50
CA VAL A 542 26.51 -25.82 0.41
C VAL A 542 27.64 -26.78 0.77
N ALA A 543 28.14 -26.73 2.00
CA ALA A 543 29.19 -27.62 2.49
C ALA A 543 28.70 -29.07 2.64
N CYS A 544 27.51 -29.24 3.22
CA CYS A 544 26.95 -30.56 3.54
C CYS A 544 26.15 -31.18 2.39
N GLY A 545 25.75 -30.39 1.39
CA GLY A 545 24.89 -30.87 0.31
C GLY A 545 23.53 -31.36 0.79
N ARG A 546 23.04 -30.79 1.91
CA ARG A 546 21.80 -31.16 2.61
C ARG A 546 20.89 -29.95 2.75
N LYS A 547 19.57 -30.18 2.67
CA LYS A 547 18.59 -29.11 2.89
C LYS A 547 18.58 -28.71 4.37
N PRO A 548 18.27 -27.44 4.72
CA PRO A 548 18.23 -27.00 6.12
C PRO A 548 17.22 -27.75 6.98
N VAL A 549 16.11 -28.17 6.38
CA VAL A 549 15.09 -29.03 6.99
C VAL A 549 14.81 -30.19 6.04
N ASP A 550 15.07 -31.41 6.50
CA ASP A 550 14.80 -32.63 5.74
C ASP A 550 14.05 -33.65 6.60
N LEU A 551 12.73 -33.72 6.39
CA LEU A 551 11.83 -34.61 7.13
C LEU A 551 11.99 -36.09 6.76
N SER A 552 12.82 -36.42 5.76
CA SER A 552 13.10 -37.81 5.38
C SER A 552 14.21 -38.47 6.21
N LEU A 553 14.88 -37.69 7.05
CA LEU A 553 15.98 -38.15 7.91
C LEU A 553 15.49 -38.44 9.34
N ASP A 554 16.34 -39.13 10.10
CA ASP A 554 16.09 -39.40 11.53
C ASP A 554 15.92 -38.10 12.32
N GLU A 555 15.18 -38.14 13.43
CA GLU A 555 14.80 -36.95 14.21
C GLU A 555 15.99 -36.06 14.60
N ALA A 556 17.13 -36.64 14.96
CA ALA A 556 18.36 -35.91 15.30
C ALA A 556 18.99 -35.17 14.10
N GLN A 557 18.62 -35.56 12.88
CA GLN A 557 19.20 -35.05 11.63
C GLN A 557 18.24 -34.19 10.81
N ILE A 558 17.01 -33.97 11.27
CA ILE A 558 16.02 -33.18 10.52
C ILE A 558 16.50 -31.74 10.31
N ILE A 559 17.11 -31.14 11.34
CA ILE A 559 17.59 -29.76 11.31
C ILE A 559 19.09 -29.76 11.07
N LEU A 560 19.51 -29.19 9.94
CA LEU A 560 20.90 -29.20 9.49
C LEU A 560 21.87 -28.61 10.52
N VAL A 561 21.49 -27.47 11.11
CA VAL A 561 22.35 -26.76 12.07
C VAL A 561 22.61 -27.62 13.31
N ASP A 562 21.57 -28.27 13.83
CA ASP A 562 21.67 -29.06 15.06
C ASP A 562 22.54 -30.31 14.84
N TRP A 563 22.37 -30.96 13.68
CA TRP A 563 23.22 -32.07 13.29
C TRP A 563 24.71 -31.68 13.14
N VAL A 564 25.01 -30.53 12.51
CA VAL A 564 26.40 -30.04 12.39
C VAL A 564 26.97 -29.69 13.77
N ARG A 565 26.17 -29.10 14.67
CA ARG A 565 26.58 -28.82 16.05
C ARG A 565 26.91 -30.10 16.82
N GLU A 566 26.12 -31.15 16.65
CA GLU A 566 26.37 -32.46 17.26
C GLU A 566 27.70 -33.05 16.78
N LEU A 567 27.93 -33.07 15.46
CA LEU A 567 29.20 -33.52 14.88
C LEU A 567 30.40 -32.71 15.39
N HIS A 568 30.23 -31.39 15.53
CA HIS A 568 31.26 -30.54 16.11
C HIS A 568 31.58 -30.92 17.56
N SER A 569 30.55 -31.16 18.39
CA SER A 569 30.71 -31.56 19.80
C SER A 569 31.42 -32.91 19.96
N GLU A 570 31.28 -33.79 18.97
CA GLU A 570 31.98 -35.07 18.90
C GLU A 570 33.40 -35.00 18.30
N GLY A 571 33.86 -33.82 17.86
CA GLY A 571 35.13 -33.67 17.16
C GLY A 571 35.16 -34.26 15.75
N LYS A 572 33.98 -34.46 15.14
CA LYS A 572 33.75 -35.08 13.82
C LYS A 572 33.20 -34.10 12.79
N LEU A 573 33.52 -32.82 12.91
CA LEU A 573 32.96 -31.78 12.04
C LEU A 573 33.12 -32.09 10.54
N LYS A 574 34.24 -32.70 10.15
CA LYS A 574 34.54 -33.07 8.76
C LYS A 574 33.56 -34.10 8.18
N ASP A 575 32.92 -34.91 9.01
CA ASP A 575 31.91 -35.88 8.58
C ASP A 575 30.63 -35.19 8.06
N ALA A 576 30.50 -33.87 8.28
CA ALA A 576 29.41 -33.08 7.74
C ALA A 576 29.53 -32.81 6.23
N ALA A 577 30.73 -32.96 5.64
CA ALA A 577 30.98 -32.64 4.24
C ALA A 577 30.09 -33.45 3.29
N ASP A 578 29.66 -32.83 2.18
CA ASP A 578 28.80 -33.47 1.18
C ASP A 578 29.44 -34.78 0.67
N PRO A 579 28.81 -35.95 0.90
CA PRO A 579 29.35 -37.22 0.47
C PRO A 579 29.59 -37.31 -1.05
N LYS A 580 28.88 -36.50 -1.85
CA LYS A 580 29.05 -36.44 -3.31
C LYS A 580 30.38 -35.81 -3.74
N LEU A 581 31.07 -35.09 -2.85
CA LEU A 581 32.41 -34.54 -3.10
C LEU A 581 33.50 -35.60 -2.89
N GLY A 582 33.22 -36.72 -2.21
CA GLY A 582 34.24 -37.71 -1.86
C GLY A 582 35.38 -37.07 -1.09
N CYS A 583 36.61 -37.15 -1.63
CA CYS A 583 37.80 -36.47 -1.08
C CYS A 583 38.24 -35.26 -1.93
N GLU A 584 37.39 -34.77 -2.85
CA GLU A 584 37.70 -33.69 -3.79
C GLU A 584 37.34 -32.31 -3.24
N TYR A 585 37.85 -31.97 -2.05
CA TYR A 585 37.74 -30.64 -1.45
C TYR A 585 39.02 -30.27 -0.70
N VAL A 586 39.23 -28.97 -0.47
CA VAL A 586 40.36 -28.49 0.33
C VAL A 586 39.94 -28.52 1.79
N GLU A 587 40.59 -29.35 2.60
CA GLU A 587 40.21 -29.56 4.01
C GLU A 587 40.14 -28.25 4.80
N ASP A 588 41.18 -27.41 4.69
CA ASP A 588 41.22 -26.13 5.38
C ASP A 588 40.02 -25.25 5.00
N GLU A 589 39.64 -25.20 3.72
CA GLU A 589 38.48 -24.41 3.26
C GLU A 589 37.16 -24.96 3.79
N MET A 590 37.01 -26.29 3.79
CA MET A 590 35.83 -26.97 4.33
C MET A 590 35.66 -26.69 5.82
N ASP A 591 36.75 -26.84 6.59
CA ASP A 591 36.77 -26.53 8.01
C ASP A 591 36.41 -25.05 8.25
N LYS A 592 36.90 -24.11 7.41
CA LYS A 592 36.50 -22.69 7.51
C LYS A 592 35.00 -22.50 7.29
N VAL A 593 34.45 -23.09 6.24
CA VAL A 593 33.03 -22.91 5.88
C VAL A 593 32.11 -23.46 6.95
N LEU A 594 32.41 -24.65 7.48
CA LEU A 594 31.60 -25.28 8.53
C LEU A 594 31.64 -24.47 9.84
N ASN A 595 32.83 -24.01 10.26
CA ASN A 595 32.96 -23.17 11.44
C ASN A 595 32.26 -21.82 11.28
N LEU A 596 32.44 -21.14 10.14
CA LEU A 596 31.74 -19.89 9.85
C LEU A 596 30.22 -20.08 9.81
N GLY A 597 29.74 -21.20 9.25
CA GLY A 597 28.32 -21.54 9.24
C GLY A 597 27.75 -21.63 10.66
N MET A 598 28.44 -22.34 11.56
CA MET A 598 28.04 -22.42 12.97
C MET A 598 28.08 -21.07 13.69
N MET A 599 29.13 -20.27 13.49
CA MET A 599 29.26 -18.93 14.08
C MET A 599 28.12 -17.99 13.64
N CYS A 600 27.83 -17.99 12.33
CA CYS A 600 26.74 -17.20 11.76
C CYS A 600 25.37 -17.67 12.28
N CYS A 601 25.23 -18.96 12.59
CA CYS A 601 24.02 -19.56 13.15
C CYS A 601 23.95 -19.50 14.69
N SER A 602 24.69 -18.61 15.35
CA SER A 602 24.57 -18.39 16.81
C SER A 602 23.15 -17.96 17.18
N GLU A 603 22.62 -18.45 18.31
CA GLU A 603 21.26 -18.11 18.76
C GLU A 603 21.14 -16.61 19.04
N GLU A 604 22.10 -16.06 19.79
CA GLU A 604 22.18 -14.64 20.05
C GLU A 604 22.70 -13.89 18.83
N ALA A 605 21.90 -12.94 18.32
CA ALA A 605 22.23 -12.18 17.12
C ALA A 605 23.55 -11.39 17.25
N GLU A 606 23.83 -10.88 18.45
CA GLU A 606 25.01 -10.07 18.77
C GLU A 606 26.32 -10.87 18.82
N GLN A 607 26.22 -12.21 18.90
CA GLN A 607 27.39 -13.10 18.85
C GLN A 607 27.77 -13.48 17.42
N ARG A 608 26.94 -13.15 16.43
CA ARG A 608 27.20 -13.46 15.02
C ARG A 608 28.25 -12.48 14.48
N PRO A 609 29.18 -12.95 13.64
CA PRO A 609 30.17 -12.07 13.01
C PRO A 609 29.51 -11.13 11.99
N ASP A 610 30.07 -9.94 11.81
CA ASP A 610 29.70 -9.06 10.70
C ASP A 610 30.07 -9.71 9.36
N ILE A 611 29.27 -9.45 8.33
CA ILE A 611 29.48 -10.08 7.01
C ILE A 611 30.83 -9.71 6.39
N ARG A 612 31.36 -8.51 6.67
CA ARG A 612 32.74 -8.13 6.29
C ARG A 612 33.75 -9.12 6.84
N TYR A 613 33.67 -9.43 8.12
CA TYR A 613 34.61 -10.33 8.79
C TYR A 613 34.50 -11.76 8.23
N VAL A 614 33.27 -12.22 7.98
CA VAL A 614 33.02 -13.52 7.31
C VAL A 614 33.68 -13.57 5.93
N LEU A 615 33.51 -12.52 5.11
CA LEU A 615 34.13 -12.43 3.79
C LEU A 615 35.66 -12.41 3.87
N GLU A 616 36.24 -11.65 4.80
CA GLU A 616 37.69 -11.59 5.00
C GLU A 616 38.29 -12.97 5.36
N ILE A 617 37.60 -13.77 6.18
CA ILE A 617 38.02 -15.15 6.47
C ILE A 617 37.92 -16.03 5.22
N LEU A 618 36.82 -15.95 4.47
CA LEU A 618 36.66 -16.71 3.21
C LEU A 618 37.69 -16.31 2.14
N GLU A 619 38.19 -15.07 2.18
CA GLU A 619 39.26 -14.59 1.29
C GLU A 619 40.67 -14.85 1.83
N ASN A 620 40.80 -15.53 2.99
CA ASN A 620 42.06 -15.77 3.70
C ASN A 620 42.81 -14.47 4.08
N LYS A 621 42.07 -13.38 4.31
CA LYS A 621 42.59 -12.09 4.77
C LYS A 621 42.57 -11.95 6.29
N ALA A 622 41.75 -12.75 6.97
CA ALA A 622 41.68 -12.85 8.42
C ALA A 622 41.75 -14.34 8.86
N PRO A 623 42.35 -14.63 10.03
CA PRO A 623 42.30 -15.98 10.59
C PRO A 623 40.89 -16.29 11.13
N LEU A 624 40.55 -17.58 11.15
CA LEU A 624 39.43 -18.05 11.97
C LEU A 624 39.74 -17.74 13.44
N PRO A 625 38.81 -17.15 14.19
CA PRO A 625 39.02 -16.88 15.60
C PRO A 625 39.01 -18.18 16.40
N ASP A 626 39.94 -18.30 17.36
CA ASP A 626 39.98 -19.39 18.34
C ASP A 626 38.82 -19.20 19.35
N PHE A 627 37.59 -19.55 18.97
CA PHE A 627 36.47 -19.53 19.91
C PHE A 627 36.36 -20.88 20.64
N PRO A 628 36.39 -20.90 21.98
CA PRO A 628 35.95 -22.05 22.74
C PRO A 628 34.42 -22.11 22.67
N PHE A 629 33.88 -22.80 21.68
CA PHE A 629 32.45 -23.13 21.62
C PHE A 629 32.12 -24.19 22.68
N SER A 630 32.11 -23.81 23.97
CA SER A 630 31.43 -24.58 25.00
C SER A 630 30.00 -24.08 25.12
N PHE A 631 29.13 -24.45 24.18
CA PHE A 631 27.70 -24.35 24.42
C PHE A 631 27.31 -25.51 25.34
N SER A 632 27.09 -25.21 26.61
CA SER A 632 26.33 -26.08 27.48
C SER A 632 24.93 -26.22 26.89
N ILE A 633 24.59 -27.43 26.45
CA ILE A 633 23.22 -27.81 26.07
C ILE A 633 22.38 -27.73 27.36
N GLU A 634 21.79 -26.57 27.64
CA GLU A 634 20.57 -26.54 28.44
C GLU A 634 19.42 -26.89 27.47
N MET A 635 19.02 -28.16 27.47
CA MET A 635 17.76 -28.59 26.85
C MET A 635 16.61 -27.81 27.49
N ASN A 636 16.27 -26.64 26.97
CA ASN A 636 15.01 -25.99 27.30
C ASN A 636 13.90 -26.66 26.48
N GLU A 637 12.93 -27.25 27.19
CA GLU A 637 11.73 -27.96 26.73
C GLU A 637 10.82 -27.13 25.81
N SER A 638 11.30 -26.71 24.63
CA SER A 638 10.53 -25.88 23.69
C SER A 638 10.03 -26.67 22.47
N ILE A 639 10.43 -27.94 22.31
CA ILE A 639 10.07 -28.79 21.17
C ILE A 639 8.57 -29.19 21.17
N ASN A 640 7.84 -28.98 22.26
CA ASN A 640 6.40 -29.29 22.31
C ASN A 640 5.47 -28.23 21.68
N MET A 641 5.96 -27.06 21.27
CA MET A 641 5.12 -25.99 20.69
C MET A 641 5.08 -25.99 19.16
N LEU A 642 6.08 -26.58 18.48
CA LEU A 642 6.11 -26.70 17.02
C LEU A 642 5.37 -27.94 16.51
N SER A 643 5.27 -29.02 17.29
CA SER A 643 4.47 -30.20 16.93
C SER A 643 2.95 -30.00 17.10
N THR A 644 2.54 -29.06 17.96
CA THR A 644 1.12 -28.75 18.22
C THR A 644 0.54 -27.73 17.25
N SER A 645 1.35 -26.83 16.69
CA SER A 645 0.91 -25.83 15.71
C SER A 645 0.83 -26.35 14.26
N PHE A 646 1.51 -27.46 13.93
CA PHE A 646 1.36 -28.14 12.63
C PHE A 646 0.16 -29.09 12.54
N ASN A 647 -0.55 -29.34 13.65
CA ASN A 647 -1.76 -30.18 13.66
C ASN A 647 -3.07 -29.39 13.48
N PHE A 648 -3.05 -28.06 13.39
CA PHE A 648 -4.27 -27.27 13.19
C PHE A 648 -4.61 -26.98 11.71
N SER A 649 -3.77 -27.39 10.75
CA SER A 649 -4.04 -27.26 9.31
C SER A 649 -4.47 -28.57 8.64
N ARG A 650 -4.83 -29.61 9.41
CA ARG A 650 -5.16 -30.94 8.87
C ARG A 650 -6.54 -31.49 9.26
N SER A 651 -7.52 -30.62 9.57
CA SER A 651 -8.87 -31.07 9.96
C SER A 651 -10.03 -30.37 9.25
N THR A 652 -9.96 -30.12 7.94
CA THR A 652 -11.17 -30.01 7.10
C THR A 652 -10.87 -30.46 5.67
N ASP A 653 -10.65 -31.75 5.47
CA ASP A 653 -10.88 -32.40 4.17
C ASP A 653 -11.29 -33.84 4.45
N GLY A 654 -12.59 -34.09 4.34
CA GLY A 654 -13.15 -35.42 4.50
C GLY A 654 -14.62 -35.42 4.90
N PHE A 655 -15.52 -34.97 4.01
CA PHE A 655 -16.80 -35.66 3.80
C PHE A 655 -17.25 -35.48 2.36
N THR A 656 -17.13 -36.57 1.61
CA THR A 656 -17.77 -36.83 0.33
C THR A 656 -19.30 -36.91 0.49
N GLN A 657 -20.03 -36.09 -0.29
CA GLN A 657 -21.11 -36.52 -1.18
C GLN A 657 -21.39 -35.44 -2.22
#